data_AF-A0A9X4I240-F1
#
_entry.id   AF-A0A9X4I240-F1
#
_cell.length_a   1.000
_cell.length_b   1.000
_cell.length_c   1.000
_cell.angle_alpha   90.00
_cell.angle_beta   90.00
_cell.angle_gamma   90.00
#
_symmetry.space_group_name_H-M   'P 1'
#
loop_
_entity.id
_entity.type
_entity.pdbx_description
1 polymer ?
#
loop_
_entity_poly.entity_id
_entity_poly.type
_entity_poly.pdbx_seq_one_letter_code
_entity_poly.pdbx_strand_id
1 'polypeptide(L)'
;MLKLISFNPNPKVSPSTNLREFIAFCRDKLTLWNGADGFTWEDVSWPDSYRNSKVRFTNLDSTKLHKTVAPTDGQLMHPAFMDIAKAYLRYKHSTKPHRNMPREVQALRALDRAMVEDMGVPDITKIQQYHFNRACDFLESYSARQNIANSLQQILALLSEKLIVPAEVIRWAHPYGGKNSYEKKRGDRAPDEVKAAKVANQDAFFSIADVFAKPVSQLDDSDIMVTSMTALFLSAPMRIGETLGWRPDFLRSDNDSEGNPQSYLAYYVPKTRSYTRKAVPTTMRDVAEIAAQRLIEITNEGRKLALYMETEPVKFYRHANCPAIPDDQVLTRDQVAQALGFSERKHCEDFIRSHTGSYSLTGFTLDSLWQIVVAEHRKKNPFFPYQEKPIAGLVPLKMSESLMCFRRLQLGVRASTSPVLLAPFNPDYYRKRLDGAIKADRKNQRPLCFFTKHGYDPNRLNSHALRHFMNRLAKQHGVPIEQITEWSSRATVRQTPTYLHETAEQRLVKAVAIEDPEKVQRILDPVTEEEAAAYGHGPFHRSRYGICRRSWRLGPCNKFADCTNCSELVACKGDKVALKAVKTDRDNMAGTYEAAMQAVEAGERSASLWIDKARPQISRLTEFVNVLENPQIPDGTPIQLLGTDFSHEKVMVEQKAIENGVVLLDRAKLGAEYGEELLDMLDLLLHE
;
A
#
# COMPACT_ATOMS: atom_id res chain seq x y z
N MET A 1 15.82 11.79 -26.64
CA MET A 1 16.90 10.77 -26.71
C MET A 1 17.41 10.48 -25.31
N LEU A 2 17.25 9.25 -24.82
CA LEU A 2 17.96 8.79 -23.62
C LEU A 2 19.45 8.68 -23.99
N LYS A 3 20.28 9.64 -23.56
CA LYS A 3 21.73 9.52 -23.70
C LYS A 3 22.14 8.33 -22.85
N LEU A 4 22.74 7.30 -23.45
CA LEU A 4 23.18 6.11 -22.75
C LEU A 4 24.41 6.51 -21.91
N ILE A 5 24.19 6.84 -20.65
CA ILE A 5 25.24 7.23 -19.70
C ILE A 5 25.78 5.94 -19.08
N SER A 6 26.98 5.52 -19.49
CA SER A 6 27.69 4.39 -18.90
C SER A 6 29.14 4.76 -18.64
N PHE A 7 29.62 4.47 -17.44
CA PHE A 7 31.05 4.37 -17.13
C PHE A 7 31.45 2.89 -17.13
N ASN A 8 32.41 2.54 -17.96
CA ASN A 8 32.96 1.18 -18.06
C ASN A 8 34.30 1.15 -17.32
N PRO A 9 34.40 0.49 -16.15
CA PRO A 9 35.66 0.39 -15.43
C PRO A 9 36.65 -0.50 -16.18
N ASN A 10 37.94 -0.26 -15.98
CA ASN A 10 38.98 -1.11 -16.55
C ASN A 10 39.42 -2.17 -15.52
N PRO A 11 39.20 -3.47 -15.76
CA PRO A 11 39.59 -4.52 -14.82
C PRO A 11 41.11 -4.71 -14.72
N LYS A 12 41.89 -4.14 -15.64
CA LYS A 12 43.35 -4.23 -15.65
C LYS A 12 44.04 -3.15 -14.80
N VAL A 13 43.31 -2.16 -14.31
CA VAL A 13 43.89 -1.07 -13.50
C VAL A 13 43.52 -1.22 -12.02
N SER A 14 44.29 -0.55 -11.16
CA SER A 14 44.02 -0.55 -9.73
C SER A 14 42.64 0.07 -9.41
N PRO A 15 41.99 -0.34 -8.30
CA PRO A 15 40.75 0.29 -7.84
C PRO A 15 40.87 1.82 -7.65
N SER A 16 42.05 2.29 -7.20
CA SER A 16 42.34 3.73 -7.05
C SER A 16 42.38 4.46 -8.40
N THR A 17 42.85 3.80 -9.47
CA THR A 17 42.80 4.35 -10.83
C THR A 17 41.36 4.41 -11.34
N ASN A 18 40.59 3.33 -11.20
CA ASN A 18 39.17 3.31 -11.57
C ASN A 18 38.36 4.37 -10.81
N LEU A 19 38.65 4.59 -9.53
CA LEU A 19 38.03 5.64 -8.73
C LEU A 19 38.30 7.03 -9.29
N ARG A 20 39.57 7.34 -9.62
CA ARG A 20 39.96 8.63 -10.17
C ARG A 20 39.29 8.89 -11.52
N GLU A 21 39.27 7.88 -12.39
CA GLU A 21 38.59 7.96 -13.70
C GLU A 21 37.08 8.11 -13.54
N PHE A 22 36.48 7.42 -12.57
CA PHE A 22 35.05 7.53 -12.28
C PHE A 22 34.67 8.93 -11.79
N ILE A 23 35.46 9.51 -10.88
CA ILE A 23 35.27 10.89 -10.41
C ILE A 23 35.41 11.87 -11.57
N ALA A 24 36.46 11.74 -12.38
CA ALA A 24 36.68 12.60 -13.55
C ALA A 24 35.52 12.50 -14.56
N PHE A 25 35.04 11.28 -14.84
CA PHE A 25 33.86 11.07 -15.69
C PHE A 25 32.62 11.76 -15.11
N CYS A 26 32.37 11.59 -13.82
CA CYS A 26 31.22 12.19 -13.15
C CYS A 26 31.30 13.73 -13.12
N ARG A 27 32.50 14.30 -12.99
CA ARG A 27 32.73 15.75 -12.98
C ARG A 27 32.63 16.35 -14.39
N ASP A 28 33.29 15.74 -15.36
CA ASP A 28 33.60 16.37 -16.64
C ASP A 28 32.67 15.94 -17.78
N LYS A 29 32.02 14.77 -17.69
CA LYS A 29 31.19 14.20 -18.77
C LYS A 29 29.69 14.23 -18.51
N LEU A 30 29.26 14.24 -17.23
CA LEU A 30 27.84 14.31 -16.89
C LEU A 30 27.32 15.74 -17.00
N THR A 31 26.07 15.88 -17.45
CA THR A 31 25.41 17.18 -17.63
C THR A 31 24.39 17.50 -16.55
N LEU A 32 24.14 16.58 -15.61
CA LEU A 32 23.20 16.80 -14.52
C LEU A 32 23.68 18.00 -13.67
N TRP A 33 22.76 18.97 -13.51
CA TRP A 33 22.92 20.27 -12.84
C TRP A 33 23.80 21.31 -13.52
N ASN A 34 24.33 21.05 -14.71
CA ASN A 34 25.05 22.07 -15.47
C ASN A 34 24.12 23.27 -15.74
N GLY A 35 24.59 24.46 -15.36
CA GLY A 35 23.81 25.71 -15.51
C GLY A 35 22.71 25.92 -14.45
N ALA A 36 22.61 25.06 -13.43
CA ALA A 36 21.73 25.31 -12.30
C ALA A 36 22.36 26.32 -11.33
N ASP A 37 21.56 27.24 -10.78
CA ASP A 37 22.05 28.23 -9.81
C ASP A 37 22.67 27.57 -8.57
N GLY A 38 23.93 27.91 -8.29
CA GLY A 38 24.67 27.37 -7.16
C GLY A 38 25.14 25.93 -7.34
N PHE A 39 25.52 25.56 -8.58
CA PHE A 39 26.22 24.31 -8.88
C PHE A 39 27.60 24.58 -9.52
N THR A 40 28.65 24.35 -8.73
CA THR A 40 30.01 24.04 -9.19
C THR A 40 30.45 22.73 -8.55
N TRP A 41 31.43 22.04 -9.13
CA TRP A 41 31.86 20.74 -8.58
C TRP A 41 32.42 20.91 -7.16
N GLU A 42 33.13 22.01 -6.93
CA GLU A 42 33.82 22.36 -5.70
C GLU A 42 32.84 22.75 -4.57
N ASP A 43 31.63 23.21 -4.92
CA ASP A 43 30.63 23.63 -3.93
C ASP A 43 30.35 22.56 -2.87
N VAL A 44 30.23 23.01 -1.62
CA VAL A 44 29.87 22.18 -0.46
C VAL A 44 28.37 21.93 -0.35
N SER A 45 27.59 22.50 -1.27
CA SER A 45 26.16 22.28 -1.37
C SER A 45 25.68 22.30 -2.82
N TRP A 46 24.88 21.31 -3.21
CA TRP A 46 24.36 21.15 -4.56
C TRP A 46 22.82 21.24 -4.59
N PRO A 47 22.20 21.56 -5.74
CA PRO A 47 20.74 21.59 -5.86
C PRO A 47 20.12 20.19 -5.76
N ASP A 48 18.93 20.08 -5.15
CA ASP A 48 18.10 18.86 -5.20
C ASP A 48 17.14 18.94 -6.40
N SER A 49 17.18 17.94 -7.29
CA SER A 49 16.35 17.92 -8.51
C SER A 49 14.84 17.96 -8.25
N TYR A 50 14.39 17.51 -7.08
CA TYR A 50 12.97 17.33 -6.74
C TYR A 50 12.49 18.25 -5.63
N ARG A 51 13.39 18.80 -4.81
CA ARG A 51 13.04 19.68 -3.69
C ARG A 51 13.58 21.08 -3.93
N ASN A 52 12.84 22.09 -3.48
CA ASN A 52 13.37 23.45 -3.40
C ASN A 52 14.32 23.59 -2.20
N SER A 53 15.39 22.78 -2.18
CA SER A 53 16.39 22.71 -1.12
C SER A 53 17.74 22.34 -1.70
N LYS A 54 18.81 22.69 -0.99
CA LYS A 54 20.16 22.25 -1.32
C LYS A 54 20.53 21.01 -0.50
N VAL A 55 21.23 20.08 -1.13
CA VAL A 55 21.94 18.99 -0.47
C VAL A 55 23.28 19.52 -0.01
N ARG A 56 23.64 19.29 1.26
CA ARG A 56 24.89 19.76 1.84
C ARG A 56 25.79 18.59 2.20
N PHE A 57 27.06 18.65 1.82
CA PHE A 57 28.07 17.62 2.11
C PHE A 57 28.69 17.80 3.50
N THR A 58 27.84 17.98 4.52
CA THR A 58 28.27 18.04 5.93
C THR A 58 28.58 16.64 6.45
N ASN A 59 29.43 16.52 7.48
CA ASN A 59 29.62 15.27 8.21
C ASN A 59 28.37 14.87 9.02
N LEU A 60 28.44 13.69 9.64
CA LEU A 60 27.35 13.09 10.41
C LEU A 60 26.94 13.94 11.62
N ASP A 61 27.91 14.50 12.33
CA ASP A 61 27.69 15.29 13.55
C ASP A 61 27.00 16.64 13.25
N SER A 62 27.23 17.16 12.04
CA SER A 62 26.71 18.46 11.58
C SER A 62 25.42 18.35 10.76
N THR A 63 24.70 17.22 10.84
CA THR A 63 23.44 16.99 10.09
C THR A 63 22.32 17.97 10.41
N LYS A 64 22.31 18.54 11.63
CA LYS A 64 21.28 19.48 12.11
C LYS A 64 21.63 20.96 11.88
N LEU A 65 22.75 21.25 11.22
CA LEU A 65 23.19 22.62 10.97
C LEU A 65 22.12 23.39 10.18
N HIS A 66 21.76 24.59 10.66
CA HIS A 66 20.71 25.39 10.06
C HIS A 66 21.02 25.70 8.59
N LYS A 67 20.01 25.62 7.72
CA LYS A 67 20.16 25.70 6.26
C LYS A 67 20.74 27.02 5.73
N THR A 68 20.68 28.10 6.52
CA THR A 68 21.22 29.43 6.16
C THR A 68 22.65 29.63 6.65
N VAL A 69 23.18 28.73 7.48
CA VAL A 69 24.52 28.85 8.05
C VAL A 69 25.48 28.05 7.17
N ALA A 70 26.51 28.71 6.64
CA ALA A 70 27.57 28.04 5.89
C ALA A 70 28.33 27.06 6.81
N PRO A 71 28.60 25.82 6.37
CA PRO A 71 29.38 24.86 7.16
C PRO A 71 30.85 25.28 7.21
N THR A 72 31.50 25.11 8.35
CA THR A 72 32.96 25.22 8.47
C THR A 72 33.65 23.94 8.02
N ASP A 73 34.97 23.97 7.79
CA ASP A 73 35.74 22.81 7.32
C ASP A 73 35.59 21.58 8.22
N GLY A 74 35.59 21.77 9.55
CA GLY A 74 35.36 20.70 10.52
C GLY A 74 33.91 20.16 10.56
N GLN A 75 32.99 20.79 9.84
CA GLN A 75 31.58 20.37 9.72
C GLN A 75 31.29 19.68 8.38
N LEU A 76 32.27 19.61 7.50
CA LEU A 76 32.17 18.96 6.19
C LEU A 76 32.55 17.48 6.27
N MET A 77 32.09 16.70 5.28
CA MET A 77 32.65 15.37 5.02
C MET A 77 34.15 15.49 4.77
N HIS A 78 34.91 14.43 5.06
CA HIS A 78 36.34 14.47 4.81
C HIS A 78 36.61 14.71 3.30
N PRO A 79 37.53 15.61 2.91
CA PRO A 79 37.77 15.95 1.51
C PRO A 79 38.03 14.73 0.60
N ALA A 80 38.83 13.77 1.07
CA ALA A 80 39.12 12.52 0.36
C ALA A 80 37.86 11.66 0.06
N PHE A 81 36.79 11.80 0.84
CA PHE A 81 35.53 11.07 0.62
C PHE A 81 34.45 11.93 -0.05
N MET A 82 34.50 13.26 0.08
CA MET A 82 33.48 14.15 -0.45
C MET A 82 33.34 14.04 -1.98
N ASP A 83 34.44 13.92 -2.72
CA ASP A 83 34.40 13.73 -4.17
C ASP A 83 33.75 12.39 -4.58
N ILE A 84 33.90 11.37 -3.74
CA ILE A 84 33.28 10.05 -3.93
C ILE A 84 31.77 10.15 -3.73
N ALA A 85 31.34 10.83 -2.66
CA ALA A 85 29.94 11.12 -2.40
C ALA A 85 29.29 11.92 -3.55
N LYS A 86 29.99 12.97 -4.02
CA LYS A 86 29.60 13.80 -5.17
C LYS A 86 29.46 12.97 -6.46
N ALA A 87 30.46 12.15 -6.78
CA ALA A 87 30.45 11.29 -7.96
C ALA A 87 29.31 10.27 -7.93
N TYR A 88 29.10 9.60 -6.79
CA TYR A 88 27.99 8.66 -6.60
C TYR A 88 26.63 9.32 -6.87
N LEU A 89 26.35 10.45 -6.21
CA LEU A 89 25.06 11.13 -6.33
C LEU A 89 24.82 11.60 -7.77
N ARG A 90 25.82 12.25 -8.40
CA ARG A 90 25.66 12.76 -9.76
C ARG A 90 25.46 11.63 -10.77
N TYR A 91 26.21 10.54 -10.66
CA TYR A 91 26.05 9.38 -11.56
C TYR A 91 24.69 8.70 -11.37
N LYS A 92 24.29 8.43 -10.12
CA LYS A 92 23.04 7.73 -9.82
C LYS A 92 21.82 8.52 -10.27
N HIS A 93 21.81 9.84 -10.08
CA HIS A 93 20.69 10.70 -10.49
C HIS A 93 20.72 11.06 -11.97
N SER A 94 21.87 10.89 -12.66
CA SER A 94 21.93 11.00 -14.13
C SER A 94 21.37 9.76 -14.82
N THR A 95 21.61 8.58 -14.24
CA THR A 95 21.16 7.29 -14.80
C THR A 95 19.74 6.92 -14.39
N LYS A 96 19.37 7.18 -13.12
CA LYS A 96 18.05 6.88 -12.57
C LYS A 96 17.59 7.99 -11.61
N PRO A 97 17.00 9.08 -12.15
CA PRO A 97 16.47 10.18 -11.35
C PRO A 97 15.41 9.70 -10.34
N HIS A 98 15.58 10.06 -9.05
CA HIS A 98 14.64 9.65 -8.00
C HIS A 98 14.68 10.57 -6.75
N ARG A 99 13.71 10.45 -5.82
CA ARG A 99 13.50 11.41 -4.72
C ARG A 99 14.27 11.11 -3.40
N ASN A 100 15.20 10.15 -3.38
CA ASN A 100 15.82 9.66 -2.13
C ASN A 100 17.18 10.28 -1.79
N MET A 101 17.61 11.33 -2.51
CA MET A 101 18.91 11.98 -2.31
C MET A 101 19.25 12.31 -0.85
N PRO A 102 18.33 12.83 -0.01
CA PRO A 102 18.65 13.09 1.39
C PRO A 102 19.02 11.84 2.21
N ARG A 103 18.46 10.67 1.85
CA ARG A 103 18.79 9.40 2.52
C ARG A 103 20.13 8.85 2.04
N GLU A 104 20.44 8.99 0.76
CA GLU A 104 21.74 8.62 0.19
C GLU A 104 22.87 9.45 0.80
N VAL A 105 22.67 10.77 0.94
CA VAL A 105 23.61 11.66 1.63
C VAL A 105 23.78 11.24 3.09
N GLN A 106 22.70 10.88 3.78
CA GLN A 106 22.78 10.40 5.16
C GLN A 106 23.57 9.09 5.28
N ALA A 107 23.41 8.18 4.31
CA ALA A 107 24.20 6.95 4.25
C ALA A 107 25.68 7.26 4.02
N LEU A 108 26.00 8.16 3.08
CA LEU A 108 27.36 8.62 2.81
C LEU A 108 28.00 9.28 4.04
N ARG A 109 27.25 10.07 4.82
CA ARG A 109 27.73 10.65 6.09
C ARG A 109 28.12 9.61 7.12
N ALA A 110 27.29 8.58 7.26
CA ALA A 110 27.57 7.49 8.20
C ALA A 110 28.81 6.68 7.76
N LEU A 111 28.97 6.48 6.45
CA LEU A 111 30.12 5.77 5.88
C LEU A 111 31.42 6.58 6.03
N ASP A 112 31.38 7.88 5.69
CA ASP A 112 32.48 8.84 5.89
C ASP A 112 32.97 8.79 7.34
N ARG A 113 32.05 8.95 8.30
CA ARG A 113 32.38 8.90 9.73
C ARG A 113 33.03 7.56 10.12
N ALA A 114 32.51 6.44 9.63
CA ALA A 114 33.05 5.12 9.95
C ALA A 114 34.48 4.92 9.43
N MET A 115 34.80 5.40 8.23
CA MET A 115 36.16 5.31 7.67
C MET A 115 37.13 6.31 8.31
N VAL A 116 36.67 7.53 8.61
CA VAL A 116 37.50 8.53 9.31
C VAL A 116 37.87 8.04 10.72
N GLU A 117 36.94 7.40 11.43
CA GLU A 117 37.17 6.86 12.77
C GLU A 117 38.25 5.77 12.81
N ASP A 118 38.41 5.01 11.72
CA ASP A 118 39.35 3.90 11.63
C ASP A 118 40.68 4.26 10.95
N MET A 119 40.63 4.95 9.81
CA MET A 119 41.79 5.24 8.96
C MET A 119 42.39 6.64 9.19
N GLY A 120 41.65 7.54 9.85
CA GLY A 120 41.93 8.98 9.88
C GLY A 120 41.63 9.66 8.53
N VAL A 121 42.28 9.21 7.46
CA VAL A 121 42.02 9.61 6.07
C VAL A 121 41.23 8.49 5.38
N PRO A 122 39.96 8.71 5.00
CA PRO A 122 39.12 7.67 4.42
C PRO A 122 39.60 7.30 3.01
N ASP A 123 39.82 6.00 2.80
CA ASP A 123 40.16 5.41 1.51
C ASP A 123 39.13 4.33 1.14
N ILE A 124 38.20 4.67 0.24
CA ILE A 124 37.12 3.75 -0.17
C ILE A 124 37.65 2.47 -0.83
N THR A 125 38.87 2.49 -1.37
CA THR A 125 39.46 1.33 -2.05
C THR A 125 39.96 0.27 -1.07
N LYS A 126 40.12 0.65 0.20
CA LYS A 126 40.49 -0.21 1.33
C LYS A 126 39.31 -0.49 2.26
N ILE A 127 38.09 -0.16 1.84
CA ILE A 127 36.91 -0.38 2.66
C ILE A 127 36.73 -1.87 2.97
N GLN A 128 36.24 -2.15 4.17
CA GLN A 128 35.95 -3.49 4.67
C GLN A 128 34.53 -3.57 5.24
N GLN A 129 34.02 -4.78 5.49
CA GLN A 129 32.67 -4.99 5.99
C GLN A 129 32.41 -4.30 7.35
N TYR A 130 33.41 -4.19 8.23
CA TYR A 130 33.21 -3.53 9.53
C TYR A 130 32.87 -2.04 9.39
N HIS A 131 33.34 -1.33 8.37
CA HIS A 131 32.97 0.06 8.13
C HIS A 131 31.48 0.22 7.88
N PHE A 132 30.88 -0.71 7.12
CA PHE A 132 29.44 -0.70 6.87
C PHE A 132 28.63 -1.07 8.11
N ASN A 133 29.14 -1.99 8.95
CA ASN A 133 28.54 -2.29 10.25
C ASN A 133 28.61 -1.07 11.17
N ARG A 134 29.77 -0.43 11.26
CA ARG A 134 29.98 0.77 12.07
C ARG A 134 29.11 1.94 11.61
N ALA A 135 28.96 2.11 10.29
CA ALA A 135 28.00 3.06 9.73
C ALA A 135 26.56 2.74 10.16
N CYS A 136 26.18 1.46 10.27
CA CYS A 136 24.86 1.07 10.78
C CYS A 136 24.68 1.35 12.28
N ASP A 137 25.74 1.21 13.09
CA ASP A 137 25.69 1.56 14.52
C ASP A 137 25.33 3.04 14.72
N PHE A 138 25.96 3.93 13.96
CA PHE A 138 25.64 5.37 13.98
C PHE A 138 24.20 5.69 13.57
N LEU A 139 23.56 4.78 12.83
CA LEU A 139 22.19 4.94 12.33
C LEU A 139 21.15 4.33 13.27
N GLU A 140 21.53 3.71 14.39
CA GLU A 140 20.60 2.94 15.22
C GLU A 140 19.40 3.77 15.72
N SER A 141 19.67 5.02 16.12
CA SER A 141 18.66 5.97 16.62
C SER A 141 17.77 6.57 15.53
N TYR A 142 18.10 6.37 14.26
CA TYR A 142 17.35 6.96 13.14
C TYR A 142 16.06 6.16 12.87
N SER A 143 14.93 6.87 12.81
CA SER A 143 13.63 6.25 12.49
C SER A 143 13.60 5.58 11.10
N ALA A 144 14.42 6.04 10.17
CA ALA A 144 14.54 5.51 8.81
C ALA A 144 15.77 4.62 8.59
N ARG A 145 16.41 4.11 9.65
CA ARG A 145 17.67 3.35 9.60
C ARG A 145 17.73 2.25 8.54
N GLN A 146 16.69 1.44 8.39
CA GLN A 146 16.66 0.39 7.37
C GLN A 146 16.73 0.97 5.94
N ASN A 147 16.00 2.06 5.67
CA ASN A 147 16.04 2.69 4.35
C ASN A 147 17.40 3.34 4.07
N ILE A 148 18.07 3.86 5.10
CA ILE A 148 19.42 4.42 4.97
C ILE A 148 20.43 3.28 4.75
N ALA A 149 20.28 2.14 5.44
CA ALA A 149 21.11 0.97 5.23
C ALA A 149 20.90 0.33 3.84
N ASN A 150 19.67 0.35 3.31
CA ASN A 150 19.41 -0.01 1.90
C ASN A 150 20.19 0.90 0.94
N SER A 151 20.29 2.21 1.24
CA SER A 151 21.12 3.13 0.46
C SER A 151 22.61 2.78 0.57
N LEU A 152 23.11 2.38 1.75
CA LEU A 152 24.49 1.87 1.88
C LEU A 152 24.75 0.66 0.99
N GLN A 153 23.82 -0.30 0.92
CA GLN A 153 23.94 -1.45 0.01
C GLN A 153 23.94 -1.02 -1.47
N GLN A 154 23.12 -0.03 -1.85
CA GLN A 154 23.10 0.49 -3.21
C GLN A 154 24.38 1.26 -3.57
N ILE A 155 24.99 1.95 -2.59
CA ILE A 155 26.31 2.59 -2.74
C ILE A 155 27.37 1.51 -2.98
N LEU A 156 27.41 0.48 -2.13
CA LEU A 156 28.34 -0.64 -2.26
C LEU A 156 28.21 -1.34 -3.63
N ALA A 157 26.98 -1.67 -4.04
CA ALA A 157 26.73 -2.34 -5.31
C ALA A 157 27.21 -1.51 -6.51
N LEU A 158 26.97 -0.19 -6.49
CA LEU A 158 27.43 0.69 -7.57
C LEU A 158 28.96 0.79 -7.59
N LEU A 159 29.60 1.04 -6.45
CA LEU A 159 31.06 1.15 -6.41
C LEU A 159 31.75 -0.18 -6.77
N SER A 160 31.11 -1.31 -6.45
CA SER A 160 31.55 -2.64 -6.88
C SER A 160 31.42 -2.83 -8.39
N GLU A 161 30.30 -2.44 -8.99
CA GLU A 161 30.10 -2.47 -10.45
C GLU A 161 31.15 -1.62 -11.19
N LYS A 162 31.71 -0.59 -10.52
CA LYS A 162 32.78 0.28 -11.04
C LYS A 162 34.20 -0.18 -10.66
N LEU A 163 34.36 -1.38 -10.08
CA LEU A 163 35.65 -1.94 -9.65
C LEU A 163 36.47 -1.01 -8.73
N ILE A 164 35.77 -0.28 -7.85
CA ILE A 164 36.37 0.69 -6.91
C ILE A 164 36.60 0.08 -5.52
N VAL A 165 35.74 -0.84 -5.10
CA VAL A 165 35.78 -1.47 -3.76
C VAL A 165 36.30 -2.90 -3.83
N PRO A 166 36.88 -3.43 -2.73
CA PRO A 166 37.32 -4.82 -2.68
C PRO A 166 36.17 -5.82 -2.86
N ALA A 167 36.43 -6.92 -3.56
CA ALA A 167 35.43 -7.95 -3.85
C ALA A 167 34.85 -8.62 -2.59
N GLU A 168 35.64 -8.67 -1.52
CA GLU A 168 35.26 -9.27 -0.23
C GLU A 168 34.10 -8.56 0.47
N VAL A 169 33.92 -7.27 0.18
CA VAL A 169 32.88 -6.45 0.84
C VAL A 169 31.51 -6.63 0.19
N ILE A 170 31.46 -7.09 -1.06
CA ILE A 170 30.22 -7.24 -1.86
C ILE A 170 29.18 -8.12 -1.14
N ARG A 171 29.64 -9.09 -0.34
CA ARG A 171 28.78 -10.01 0.41
C ARG A 171 28.12 -9.39 1.64
N TRP A 172 28.44 -8.13 1.98
CA TRP A 172 27.88 -7.47 3.14
C TRP A 172 26.36 -7.29 3.02
N ALA A 173 25.65 -7.72 4.08
CA ALA A 173 24.23 -7.52 4.24
C ALA A 173 23.96 -6.69 5.50
N HIS A 174 23.06 -5.71 5.41
CA HIS A 174 22.77 -4.86 6.56
C HIS A 174 22.04 -5.63 7.69
N PRO A 175 22.19 -5.25 8.97
CA PRO A 175 21.61 -5.96 10.10
C PRO A 175 20.08 -5.81 10.21
N TYR A 176 19.48 -4.87 9.48
CA TYR A 176 18.03 -4.59 9.50
C TYR A 176 17.20 -5.50 8.57
N GLY A 177 17.71 -6.68 8.22
CA GLY A 177 16.97 -7.74 7.52
C GLY A 177 16.25 -8.68 8.48
N GLY A 178 15.43 -9.60 7.95
CA GLY A 178 14.83 -10.68 8.74
C GLY A 178 14.05 -10.20 9.97
N LYS A 179 14.41 -10.69 11.17
CA LYS A 179 13.79 -10.34 12.47
C LYS A 179 13.90 -8.85 12.81
N ASN A 180 14.91 -8.15 12.30
CA ASN A 180 15.17 -6.74 12.57
C ASN A 180 14.57 -5.79 11.52
N SER A 181 13.85 -6.31 10.53
CA SER A 181 13.21 -5.51 9.50
C SER A 181 12.11 -4.62 10.06
N TYR A 182 11.86 -3.51 9.36
CA TYR A 182 10.74 -2.63 9.65
C TYR A 182 9.43 -3.41 9.69
N GLU A 183 9.21 -4.35 8.76
CA GLU A 183 7.99 -5.17 8.73
C GLU A 183 7.76 -5.93 10.04
N LYS A 184 8.81 -6.52 10.62
CA LYS A 184 8.73 -7.30 11.87
C LYS A 184 8.84 -6.48 13.15
N LYS A 185 9.44 -5.28 13.12
CA LYS A 185 9.52 -4.40 14.31
C LYS A 185 8.39 -3.39 14.39
N ARG A 186 7.92 -2.88 13.25
CA ARG A 186 6.98 -1.74 13.17
C ARG A 186 5.93 -1.86 12.06
N GLY A 187 6.00 -2.85 11.18
CA GLY A 187 5.06 -3.04 10.07
C GLY A 187 3.95 -4.01 10.43
N ASP A 188 3.54 -4.82 9.45
CA ASP A 188 2.44 -5.77 9.57
C ASP A 188 2.76 -6.96 10.49
N ARG A 189 4.04 -7.33 10.62
CA ARG A 189 4.50 -8.43 11.47
C ARG A 189 5.05 -7.94 12.81
N ALA A 190 4.77 -6.70 13.19
CA ALA A 190 5.15 -6.14 14.47
C ALA A 190 4.46 -6.84 15.65
N PRO A 191 5.05 -6.83 16.86
CA PRO A 191 4.38 -7.24 18.08
C PRO A 191 3.05 -6.52 18.28
N ASP A 192 2.09 -7.18 18.92
CA ASP A 192 0.73 -6.65 19.06
C ASP A 192 0.69 -5.36 19.88
N GLU A 193 1.57 -5.17 20.86
CA GLU A 193 1.75 -3.90 21.60
C GLU A 193 2.07 -2.71 20.68
N VAL A 194 2.98 -2.93 19.71
CA VAL A 194 3.38 -1.89 18.73
C VAL A 194 2.24 -1.61 17.75
N LYS A 195 1.38 -2.58 17.48
CA LYS A 195 0.18 -2.41 16.65
C LYS A 195 -0.94 -1.71 17.42
N ALA A 196 -1.13 -2.04 18.69
CA ALA A 196 -2.08 -1.39 19.59
C ALA A 196 -1.77 0.10 19.73
N ALA A 197 -0.50 0.48 19.83
CA ALA A 197 -0.06 1.88 19.85
C ALA A 197 -0.35 2.66 18.54
N LYS A 198 -0.73 1.98 17.45
CA LYS A 198 -1.18 2.62 16.19
C LYS A 198 -2.69 2.76 16.09
N VAL A 199 -3.44 2.12 16.98
CA VAL A 199 -4.89 2.28 17.04
C VAL A 199 -5.17 3.74 17.38
N ALA A 200 -6.10 4.33 16.64
CA ALA A 200 -6.42 5.72 16.83
C ALA A 200 -7.06 5.93 18.21
N ASN A 201 -6.60 6.96 18.93
CA ASN A 201 -7.12 7.29 20.24
C ASN A 201 -8.58 7.76 20.10
N GLN A 202 -9.50 7.05 20.73
CA GLN A 202 -10.94 7.33 20.65
C GLN A 202 -11.30 8.68 21.27
N ASP A 203 -10.62 9.08 22.35
CA ASP A 203 -10.82 10.40 22.97
C ASP A 203 -10.42 11.53 22.02
N ALA A 204 -9.39 11.31 21.20
CA ALA A 204 -8.99 12.26 20.17
C ALA A 204 -10.07 12.43 19.09
N PHE A 205 -10.81 11.36 18.77
CA PHE A 205 -11.93 11.43 17.82
C PHE A 205 -13.10 12.21 18.39
N PHE A 206 -13.53 11.87 19.60
CA PHE A 206 -14.64 12.58 20.24
C PHE A 206 -14.31 14.05 20.46
N SER A 207 -13.09 14.38 20.88
CA SER A 207 -12.65 15.77 21.01
C SER A 207 -12.74 16.55 19.68
N ILE A 208 -12.39 15.94 18.55
CA ILE A 208 -12.49 16.59 17.23
C ILE A 208 -13.95 16.67 16.77
N ALA A 209 -14.75 15.63 17.03
CA ALA A 209 -16.17 15.59 16.69
C ALA A 209 -16.97 16.66 17.46
N ASP A 210 -16.70 16.83 18.75
CA ASP A 210 -17.30 17.87 19.59
C ASP A 210 -17.01 19.27 19.01
N VAL A 211 -15.76 19.53 18.63
CA VAL A 211 -15.38 20.82 18.00
C VAL A 211 -16.03 20.97 16.62
N PHE A 212 -16.14 19.89 15.85
CA PHE A 212 -16.83 19.92 14.55
C PHE A 212 -18.32 20.27 14.71
N ALA A 213 -18.97 19.82 15.78
CA ALA A 213 -20.37 20.09 16.09
C ALA A 213 -20.63 21.55 16.53
N LYS A 214 -19.60 22.30 16.93
CA LYS A 214 -19.76 23.71 17.33
C LYS A 214 -20.20 24.59 16.14
N PRO A 215 -20.91 25.70 16.40
CA PRO A 215 -21.20 26.70 15.38
C PRO A 215 -19.92 27.25 14.74
N VAL A 216 -19.94 27.45 13.42
CA VAL A 216 -18.76 27.95 12.66
C VAL A 216 -18.28 29.30 13.17
N SER A 217 -19.16 30.14 13.73
CA SER A 217 -18.82 31.42 14.35
C SER A 217 -17.89 31.30 15.57
N GLN A 218 -17.78 30.11 16.17
CA GLN A 218 -16.89 29.84 17.30
C GLN A 218 -15.56 29.18 16.87
N LEU A 219 -15.37 28.93 15.58
CA LEU A 219 -14.22 28.21 15.03
C LEU A 219 -13.36 29.15 14.20
N ASP A 220 -12.04 29.02 14.30
CA ASP A 220 -11.14 29.68 13.34
C ASP A 220 -10.85 28.79 12.13
N ASP A 221 -10.29 29.37 11.06
CA ASP A 221 -9.96 28.65 9.83
C ASP A 221 -9.06 27.41 10.07
N SER A 222 -8.22 27.43 11.12
CA SER A 222 -7.40 26.28 11.48
C SER A 222 -8.23 25.17 12.11
N ASP A 223 -9.21 25.48 12.94
CA ASP A 223 -10.15 24.49 13.51
C ASP A 223 -11.01 23.88 12.41
N ILE A 224 -11.54 24.72 11.52
CA ILE A 224 -12.35 24.29 10.38
C ILE A 224 -11.53 23.35 9.49
N MET A 225 -10.28 23.72 9.15
CA MET A 225 -9.38 22.86 8.39
C MET A 225 -9.16 21.51 9.08
N VAL A 226 -8.81 21.51 10.37
CA VAL A 226 -8.52 20.26 11.12
C VAL A 226 -9.75 19.37 11.21
N THR A 227 -10.89 19.92 11.62
CA THR A 227 -12.13 19.15 11.84
C THR A 227 -12.71 18.63 10.53
N SER A 228 -12.83 19.47 9.50
CA SER A 228 -13.34 19.06 8.18
C SER A 228 -12.42 18.06 7.47
N MET A 229 -11.10 18.24 7.51
CA MET A 229 -10.19 17.23 6.95
C MET A 229 -10.30 15.90 7.69
N THR A 230 -10.44 15.92 9.02
CA THR A 230 -10.61 14.69 9.82
C THR A 230 -11.91 13.99 9.46
N ALA A 231 -13.02 14.73 9.36
CA ALA A 231 -14.31 14.21 8.92
C ALA A 231 -14.21 13.51 7.55
N LEU A 232 -13.60 14.17 6.55
CA LEU A 232 -13.41 13.58 5.22
C LEU A 232 -12.49 12.35 5.24
N PHE A 233 -11.46 12.34 6.09
CA PHE A 233 -10.60 11.15 6.30
C PHE A 233 -11.32 9.99 6.98
N LEU A 234 -12.39 10.26 7.75
CA LEU A 234 -13.32 9.27 8.30
C LEU A 234 -14.43 8.89 7.30
N SER A 235 -14.65 9.67 6.24
CA SER A 235 -15.60 9.32 5.17
C SER A 235 -14.99 8.37 4.13
N ALA A 236 -13.68 8.48 3.84
CA ALA A 236 -13.00 7.56 2.92
C ALA A 236 -11.48 7.44 3.19
N PRO A 237 -10.87 6.27 2.97
CA PRO A 237 -9.45 6.05 3.22
C PRO A 237 -8.58 6.77 2.18
N MET A 238 -7.77 7.73 2.63
CA MET A 238 -6.94 8.52 1.73
C MET A 238 -5.64 9.01 2.35
N ARG A 239 -4.68 9.41 1.51
CA ARG A 239 -3.43 10.04 1.96
C ARG A 239 -3.61 11.53 2.12
N ILE A 240 -2.98 12.09 3.16
CA ILE A 240 -3.00 13.53 3.36
C ILE A 240 -2.41 14.31 2.17
N GLY A 241 -1.45 13.73 1.44
CA GLY A 241 -0.95 14.34 0.21
C GLY A 241 -1.94 14.34 -0.96
N GLU A 242 -2.97 13.49 -0.93
CA GLU A 242 -4.02 13.46 -1.96
C GLU A 242 -4.94 14.69 -1.87
N THR A 243 -4.95 15.43 -0.75
CA THR A 243 -5.78 16.63 -0.59
C THR A 243 -5.36 17.80 -1.50
N LEU A 244 -4.12 17.79 -2.00
CA LEU A 244 -3.66 18.77 -2.99
C LEU A 244 -4.35 18.56 -4.36
N GLY A 245 -4.86 17.36 -4.62
CA GLY A 245 -5.61 17.02 -5.82
C GLY A 245 -7.12 17.27 -5.72
N TRP A 246 -7.60 17.84 -4.62
CA TRP A 246 -9.02 18.15 -4.45
C TRP A 246 -9.39 19.43 -5.19
N ARG A 247 -10.50 19.37 -5.93
CA ARG A 247 -11.20 20.53 -6.50
C ARG A 247 -12.38 20.90 -5.59
N PRO A 248 -12.98 22.10 -5.69
CA PRO A 248 -14.17 22.45 -4.91
C PRO A 248 -15.34 21.48 -5.12
N ASP A 249 -15.47 20.88 -6.31
CA ASP A 249 -16.51 19.92 -6.69
C ASP A 249 -16.10 18.44 -6.50
N PHE A 250 -15.14 18.18 -5.59
CA PHE A 250 -14.62 16.83 -5.36
C PHE A 250 -15.62 15.88 -4.70
N LEU A 251 -16.56 16.36 -3.89
CA LEU A 251 -17.64 15.54 -3.34
C LEU A 251 -18.80 15.56 -4.34
N ARG A 252 -19.12 14.39 -4.89
CA ARG A 252 -20.15 14.20 -5.92
C ARG A 252 -21.11 13.11 -5.49
N SER A 253 -22.31 13.13 -6.06
CA SER A 253 -23.32 12.10 -5.86
C SER A 253 -23.80 11.60 -7.22
N ASP A 254 -24.11 10.31 -7.30
CA ASP A 254 -24.68 9.62 -8.46
C ASP A 254 -25.65 8.55 -7.94
N ASN A 255 -26.54 8.04 -8.78
CA ASN A 255 -27.43 6.96 -8.36
C ASN A 255 -26.75 5.60 -8.57
N ASP A 256 -26.93 4.68 -7.64
CA ASP A 256 -26.50 3.29 -7.81
C ASP A 256 -27.42 2.54 -8.78
N SER A 257 -27.12 1.25 -9.03
CA SER A 257 -27.91 0.38 -9.90
C SER A 257 -29.36 0.18 -9.42
N GLU A 258 -29.65 0.48 -8.15
CA GLU A 258 -30.96 0.38 -7.52
C GLU A 258 -31.68 1.75 -7.48
N GLY A 259 -31.04 2.81 -8.00
CA GLY A 259 -31.58 4.16 -8.01
C GLY A 259 -31.35 4.94 -6.71
N ASN A 260 -30.63 4.39 -5.74
CA ASN A 260 -30.33 5.10 -4.49
C ASN A 260 -29.19 6.09 -4.69
N PRO A 261 -29.28 7.31 -4.12
CA PRO A 261 -28.19 8.27 -4.20
C PRO A 261 -26.98 7.72 -3.45
N GLN A 262 -25.80 7.74 -4.08
CA GLN A 262 -24.51 7.36 -3.51
C GLN A 262 -23.51 8.50 -3.67
N SER A 263 -22.92 8.94 -2.56
CA SER A 263 -21.91 9.99 -2.55
C SER A 263 -20.51 9.41 -2.65
N TYR A 264 -19.61 10.10 -3.33
CA TYR A 264 -18.22 9.70 -3.48
C TYR A 264 -17.30 10.91 -3.60
N LEU A 265 -16.06 10.72 -3.16
CA LEU A 265 -14.97 11.67 -3.38
C LEU A 265 -14.28 11.36 -4.71
N ALA A 266 -14.31 12.32 -5.62
CA ALA A 266 -13.71 12.25 -6.95
C ALA A 266 -12.49 13.18 -7.03
N TYR A 267 -11.29 12.60 -7.16
CA TYR A 267 -10.05 13.36 -7.30
C TYR A 267 -8.96 12.55 -7.99
N TYR A 268 -7.92 13.25 -8.44
CA TYR A 268 -6.75 12.65 -9.06
C TYR A 268 -5.82 12.04 -8.00
N VAL A 269 -5.45 10.77 -8.16
CA VAL A 269 -4.52 10.07 -7.26
C VAL A 269 -3.15 9.94 -7.93
N PRO A 270 -2.11 10.65 -7.45
CA PRO A 270 -0.78 10.64 -8.08
C PRO A 270 -0.12 9.25 -8.14
N LYS A 271 -0.42 8.37 -7.17
CA LYS A 271 0.19 7.04 -7.08
C LYS A 271 -0.30 6.11 -8.19
N THR A 272 -1.59 6.12 -8.50
CA THR A 272 -2.20 5.32 -9.58
C THR A 272 -2.22 6.07 -10.90
N ARG A 273 -1.89 7.37 -10.89
CA ARG A 273 -1.94 8.28 -12.03
C ARG A 273 -3.30 8.36 -12.71
N SER A 274 -4.37 8.18 -11.93
CA SER A 274 -5.74 8.12 -12.42
C SER A 274 -6.68 8.97 -11.56
N TYR A 275 -7.77 9.44 -12.16
CA TYR A 275 -8.92 9.92 -11.40
C TYR A 275 -9.61 8.71 -10.76
N THR A 276 -9.90 8.82 -9.47
CA THR A 276 -10.53 7.75 -8.70
C THR A 276 -11.80 8.29 -8.06
N ARG A 277 -12.79 7.41 -7.89
CA ARG A 277 -13.98 7.65 -7.08
C ARG A 277 -13.86 6.82 -5.81
N LYS A 278 -14.02 7.44 -4.64
CA LYS A 278 -14.07 6.74 -3.36
C LYS A 278 -15.45 6.91 -2.75
N ALA A 279 -16.22 5.82 -2.69
CA ALA A 279 -17.53 5.83 -2.06
C ALA A 279 -17.44 6.33 -0.61
N VAL A 280 -18.41 7.15 -0.23
CA VAL A 280 -18.63 7.63 1.13
C VAL A 280 -19.76 6.79 1.75
N PRO A 281 -19.58 6.19 2.94
CA PRO A 281 -20.65 5.50 3.64
C PRO A 281 -21.88 6.41 3.82
N THR A 282 -23.08 5.87 3.64
CA THR A 282 -24.34 6.64 3.74
C THR A 282 -24.46 7.40 5.06
N THR A 283 -24.04 6.80 6.17
CA THR A 283 -24.03 7.40 7.51
C THR A 283 -23.08 8.60 7.65
N MET A 284 -22.11 8.74 6.75
CA MET A 284 -21.12 9.81 6.75
C MET A 284 -21.38 10.87 5.68
N ARG A 285 -22.47 10.74 4.89
CA ARG A 285 -22.80 11.66 3.80
C ARG A 285 -22.92 13.10 4.27
N ASP A 286 -23.85 13.36 5.20
CA ASP A 286 -24.15 14.71 5.68
C ASP A 286 -22.92 15.35 6.34
N VAL A 287 -22.15 14.56 7.09
CA VAL A 287 -20.90 14.99 7.72
C VAL A 287 -19.86 15.36 6.65
N ALA A 288 -19.73 14.57 5.59
CA ALA A 288 -18.82 14.86 4.48
C ALA A 288 -19.23 16.12 3.71
N GLU A 289 -20.53 16.33 3.48
CA GLU A 289 -21.07 17.52 2.83
C GLU A 289 -20.80 18.79 3.63
N ILE A 290 -21.09 18.78 4.95
CA ILE A 290 -20.78 19.90 5.84
C ILE A 290 -19.27 20.18 5.85
N ALA A 291 -18.44 19.13 5.95
CA ALA A 291 -16.99 19.27 5.97
C ALA A 291 -16.45 19.87 4.66
N ALA A 292 -16.94 19.39 3.51
CA ALA A 292 -16.58 19.91 2.20
C ALA A 292 -17.00 21.38 2.06
N GLN A 293 -18.23 21.73 2.40
CA GLN A 293 -18.74 23.09 2.29
C GLN A 293 -17.95 24.06 3.17
N ARG A 294 -17.64 23.68 4.40
CA ARG A 294 -16.80 24.48 5.31
C ARG A 294 -15.41 24.73 4.73
N LEU A 295 -14.79 23.72 4.12
CA LEU A 295 -13.49 23.89 3.45
C LEU A 295 -13.61 24.82 2.24
N ILE A 296 -14.64 24.64 1.41
CA ILE A 296 -14.91 25.50 0.24
C ILE A 296 -15.02 26.95 0.67
N GLU A 297 -15.75 27.23 1.75
CA GLU A 297 -15.97 28.57 2.27
C GLU A 297 -14.66 29.24 2.71
N ILE A 298 -13.91 28.62 3.63
CA ILE A 298 -12.69 29.24 4.17
C ILE A 298 -11.61 29.46 3.09
N THR A 299 -11.59 28.65 2.04
CA THR A 299 -10.60 28.74 0.97
C THR A 299 -11.06 29.58 -0.24
N ASN A 300 -12.29 30.11 -0.21
CA ASN A 300 -12.88 30.87 -1.31
C ASN A 300 -12.06 32.11 -1.69
N GLU A 301 -11.71 32.94 -0.70
CA GLU A 301 -10.90 34.14 -0.94
C GLU A 301 -9.49 33.83 -1.43
N GLY A 302 -8.91 32.70 -0.99
CA GLY A 302 -7.64 32.21 -1.50
C GLY A 302 -7.73 31.84 -2.99
N ARG A 303 -8.78 31.10 -3.39
CA ARG A 303 -9.00 30.73 -4.79
C ARG A 303 -9.29 31.95 -5.68
N LYS A 304 -10.07 32.93 -5.21
CA LYS A 304 -10.32 34.18 -5.96
C LYS A 304 -9.03 34.95 -6.21
N LEU A 305 -8.19 35.12 -5.18
CA LEU A 305 -6.89 35.77 -5.32
C LEU A 305 -5.98 34.99 -6.28
N ALA A 306 -5.96 33.65 -6.19
CA ALA A 306 -5.19 32.82 -7.12
C ALA A 306 -5.67 32.96 -8.56
N LEU A 307 -6.98 32.89 -8.80
CA LEU A 307 -7.57 33.10 -10.13
C LEU A 307 -7.23 34.48 -10.68
N TYR A 308 -7.28 35.51 -9.84
CA TYR A 308 -6.87 36.85 -10.21
C TYR A 308 -5.39 36.91 -10.58
N MET A 309 -4.48 36.37 -9.76
CA MET A 309 -3.04 36.40 -10.05
C MET A 309 -2.66 35.54 -11.27
N GLU A 310 -3.44 34.49 -11.58
CA GLU A 310 -3.24 33.62 -12.75
C GLU A 310 -3.52 34.31 -14.08
N THR A 311 -4.26 35.42 -14.10
CA THR A 311 -4.49 36.24 -15.31
C THR A 311 -3.40 37.30 -15.54
N GLU A 312 -2.33 37.28 -14.74
CA GLU A 312 -1.24 38.27 -14.76
C GLU A 312 -1.72 39.73 -14.73
N PRO A 313 -2.53 40.12 -13.73
CA PRO A 313 -3.16 41.43 -13.69
C PRO A 313 -2.13 42.51 -13.39
N VAL A 314 -2.27 43.66 -14.07
CA VAL A 314 -1.45 44.86 -13.82
C VAL A 314 -1.96 45.64 -12.61
N LYS A 315 -3.27 45.55 -12.33
CA LYS A 315 -3.96 46.28 -11.27
C LYS A 315 -3.93 45.55 -9.94
N PHE A 316 -4.14 46.30 -8.86
CA PHE A 316 -4.19 45.77 -7.51
C PHE A 316 -5.44 44.90 -7.25
N TYR A 317 -5.26 43.78 -6.53
CA TYR A 317 -6.38 42.96 -6.06
C TYR A 317 -7.18 43.66 -4.96
N ARG A 318 -8.36 44.16 -5.30
CA ARG A 318 -9.28 44.84 -4.37
C ARG A 318 -10.02 43.83 -3.48
N HIS A 319 -9.43 43.50 -2.34
CA HIS A 319 -10.08 42.73 -1.28
C HIS A 319 -11.06 43.60 -0.46
N ALA A 320 -11.90 42.98 0.38
CA ALA A 320 -12.98 43.65 1.13
C ALA A 320 -12.54 44.87 1.98
N ASN A 321 -11.30 44.86 2.48
CA ASN A 321 -10.74 45.95 3.31
C ASN A 321 -9.89 46.94 2.51
N CYS A 322 -9.77 46.80 1.19
CA CYS A 322 -8.96 47.67 0.34
C CYS A 322 -9.53 49.10 0.33
N PRO A 323 -8.70 50.16 0.38
CA PRO A 323 -9.20 51.54 0.31
C PRO A 323 -9.94 51.81 -1.02
N ALA A 324 -11.09 52.48 -0.92
CA ALA A 324 -11.94 52.85 -2.06
C ALA A 324 -11.45 54.14 -2.75
N ILE A 325 -10.23 54.08 -3.29
CA ILE A 325 -9.61 55.18 -4.05
C ILE A 325 -9.22 54.71 -5.46
N PRO A 326 -9.00 55.61 -6.44
CA PRO A 326 -8.42 55.30 -7.74
C PRO A 326 -7.05 54.58 -7.63
N ASP A 327 -6.72 53.74 -8.61
CA ASP A 327 -5.52 52.88 -8.59
C ASP A 327 -4.19 53.69 -8.63
N ASP A 328 -4.23 54.86 -9.27
CA ASP A 328 -3.12 55.78 -9.52
C ASP A 328 -2.97 56.88 -8.46
N GLN A 329 -3.93 56.99 -7.53
CA GLN A 329 -3.86 57.98 -6.45
C GLN A 329 -2.81 57.57 -5.40
N VAL A 330 -2.01 58.55 -4.95
CA VAL A 330 -1.06 58.34 -3.86
C VAL A 330 -1.79 58.06 -2.55
N LEU A 331 -1.45 56.94 -1.93
CA LEU A 331 -2.01 56.45 -0.68
C LEU A 331 -1.42 57.18 0.52
N THR A 332 -2.24 57.38 1.55
CA THR A 332 -1.75 57.73 2.89
C THR A 332 -1.08 56.51 3.54
N ARG A 333 -0.27 56.74 4.59
CA ARG A 333 0.43 55.64 5.30
C ARG A 333 -0.54 54.58 5.85
N ASP A 334 -1.71 55.01 6.31
CA ASP A 334 -2.75 54.11 6.82
C ASP A 334 -3.42 53.33 5.69
N GLN A 335 -3.65 53.98 4.53
CA GLN A 335 -4.18 53.31 3.36
C GLN A 335 -3.20 52.28 2.78
N VAL A 336 -1.88 52.51 2.86
CA VAL A 336 -0.86 51.50 2.48
C VAL A 336 -0.95 50.27 3.39
N ALA A 337 -1.00 50.47 4.71
CA ALA A 337 -1.14 49.38 5.66
C ALA A 337 -2.47 48.62 5.47
N GLN A 338 -3.56 49.37 5.23
CA GLN A 338 -4.88 48.83 4.96
C GLN A 338 -4.91 47.98 3.68
N ALA A 339 -4.37 48.48 2.57
CA ALA A 339 -4.30 47.78 1.29
C ALA A 339 -3.48 46.48 1.38
N LEU A 340 -2.38 46.49 2.13
CA LEU A 340 -1.55 45.29 2.32
C LEU A 340 -2.11 44.33 3.40
N GLY A 341 -3.10 44.77 4.19
CA GLY A 341 -3.74 44.01 5.25
C GLY A 341 -2.93 43.87 6.53
N PHE A 342 -2.07 44.85 6.84
CA PHE A 342 -1.33 44.89 8.10
C PHE A 342 -2.13 45.64 9.18
N SER A 343 -2.26 45.02 10.35
CA SER A 343 -2.88 45.65 11.52
C SER A 343 -1.95 46.65 12.22
N GLU A 344 -0.64 46.43 12.16
CA GLU A 344 0.37 47.29 12.78
C GLU A 344 1.28 47.92 11.72
N ARG A 345 1.49 49.24 11.83
CA ARG A 345 2.33 50.01 10.89
C ARG A 345 3.76 49.47 10.82
N LYS A 346 4.36 49.11 11.94
CA LYS A 346 5.73 48.57 12.01
C LYS A 346 5.94 47.35 11.10
N HIS A 347 4.97 46.45 11.05
CA HIS A 347 5.04 45.26 10.19
C HIS A 347 4.89 45.60 8.71
N CYS A 348 4.11 46.63 8.39
CA CYS A 348 4.03 47.19 7.04
C CYS A 348 5.37 47.81 6.61
N GLU A 349 5.98 48.61 7.49
CA GLU A 349 7.30 49.23 7.24
C GLU A 349 8.39 48.18 7.05
N ASP A 350 8.41 47.12 7.86
CA ASP A 350 9.34 46.00 7.71
C ASP A 350 9.16 45.28 6.36
N PHE A 351 7.91 45.11 5.92
CA PHE A 351 7.58 44.52 4.62
C PHE A 351 8.08 45.41 3.47
N ILE A 352 7.78 46.71 3.49
CA ILE A 352 8.21 47.65 2.45
C ILE A 352 9.73 47.77 2.40
N ARG A 353 10.40 47.86 3.56
CA ARG A 353 11.87 47.87 3.63
C ARG A 353 12.50 46.67 2.97
N SER A 354 11.92 45.48 3.17
CA SER A 354 12.48 44.25 2.58
C SER A 354 12.45 44.22 1.04
N HIS A 355 11.70 45.14 0.40
CA HIS A 355 11.56 45.25 -1.05
C HIS A 355 12.15 46.54 -1.63
N THR A 356 12.08 47.65 -0.89
CA THR A 356 12.51 48.98 -1.36
C THR A 356 13.80 49.49 -0.71
N GLY A 357 14.26 48.82 0.35
CA GLY A 357 15.39 49.29 1.16
C GLY A 357 15.05 50.43 2.14
N SER A 358 13.84 50.99 2.08
CA SER A 358 13.38 52.11 2.91
C SER A 358 12.18 51.74 3.76
N TYR A 359 12.06 52.33 4.95
CA TYR A 359 10.88 52.20 5.81
C TYR A 359 9.76 53.18 5.44
N SER A 360 9.98 54.09 4.48
CA SER A 360 8.97 55.08 4.08
C SER A 360 7.72 54.39 3.55
N LEU A 361 6.56 54.78 4.06
CA LEU A 361 5.23 54.35 3.58
C LEU A 361 4.54 55.42 2.72
N THR A 362 5.30 56.34 2.14
CA THR A 362 4.77 57.46 1.34
C THR A 362 5.17 57.33 -0.12
N GLY A 363 4.36 57.88 -1.01
CA GLY A 363 4.61 57.85 -2.46
C GLY A 363 4.17 56.55 -3.15
N PHE A 364 3.40 55.69 -2.47
CA PHE A 364 2.83 54.49 -3.08
C PHE A 364 1.43 54.74 -3.61
N THR A 365 1.13 54.19 -4.78
CA THR A 365 -0.21 53.98 -5.33
C THR A 365 -0.60 52.51 -5.22
N LEU A 366 -1.86 52.16 -5.46
CA LEU A 366 -2.29 50.75 -5.46
C LEU A 366 -1.51 49.94 -6.52
N ASP A 367 -1.31 50.52 -7.71
CA ASP A 367 -0.54 49.87 -8.78
C ASP A 367 0.92 49.61 -8.38
N SER A 368 1.57 50.59 -7.73
CA SER A 368 2.95 50.42 -7.25
C SER A 368 3.07 49.34 -6.17
N LEU A 369 2.09 49.25 -5.26
CA LEU A 369 2.05 48.20 -4.24
C LEU A 369 1.82 46.83 -4.86
N TRP A 370 1.02 46.74 -5.92
CA TRP A 370 0.77 45.48 -6.60
C TRP A 370 2.05 44.87 -7.17
N GLN A 371 2.94 45.68 -7.76
CA GLN A 371 4.23 45.20 -8.26
C GLN A 371 5.08 44.59 -7.14
N ILE A 372 5.08 45.19 -5.95
CA ILE A 372 5.77 44.65 -4.78
C ILE A 372 5.14 43.32 -4.33
N VAL A 373 3.81 43.26 -4.27
CA VAL A 373 3.07 42.05 -3.90
C VAL A 373 3.36 40.89 -4.87
N VAL A 374 3.31 41.16 -6.18
CA VAL A 374 3.60 40.15 -7.22
C VAL A 374 5.04 39.67 -7.14
N ALA A 375 6.01 40.57 -6.93
CA ALA A 375 7.41 40.21 -6.78
C ALA A 375 7.65 39.31 -5.55
N GLU A 376 7.08 39.68 -4.40
CA GLU A 376 7.17 38.87 -3.17
C GLU A 376 6.46 37.51 -3.34
N HIS A 377 5.30 37.51 -3.99
CA HIS A 377 4.54 36.31 -4.26
C HIS A 377 5.34 35.33 -5.13
N ARG A 378 5.95 35.80 -6.24
CA ARG A 378 6.82 34.98 -7.10
C ARG A 378 8.01 34.40 -6.34
N LYS A 379 8.62 35.20 -5.44
CA LYS A 379 9.74 34.76 -4.60
C LYS A 379 9.33 33.65 -3.62
N LYS A 380 8.17 33.78 -2.98
CA LYS A 380 7.67 32.80 -2.00
C LYS A 380 7.03 31.57 -2.64
N ASN A 381 6.45 31.73 -3.82
CA ASN A 381 5.70 30.70 -4.56
C ASN A 381 6.34 30.49 -5.95
N PRO A 382 7.57 29.93 -6.02
CA PRO A 382 8.33 29.82 -7.25
C PRO A 382 7.71 28.87 -8.29
N PHE A 383 6.73 28.05 -7.89
CA PHE A 383 6.03 27.11 -8.77
C PHE A 383 4.62 27.57 -9.16
N PHE A 384 4.23 28.80 -8.79
CA PHE A 384 2.97 29.39 -9.21
C PHE A 384 2.83 29.31 -10.75
N PRO A 385 1.66 28.93 -11.31
CA PRO A 385 0.33 28.83 -10.69
C PRO A 385 0.04 27.53 -9.93
N TYR A 386 1.04 26.68 -9.69
CA TYR A 386 0.87 25.38 -9.05
C TYR A 386 1.32 25.38 -7.58
N GLN A 387 0.66 24.55 -6.75
CA GLN A 387 1.07 24.35 -5.34
C GLN A 387 2.38 23.59 -5.21
N GLU A 388 2.71 22.75 -6.19
CA GLU A 388 3.88 21.89 -6.22
C GLU A 388 4.62 22.06 -7.55
N LYS A 389 5.91 21.72 -7.57
CA LYS A 389 6.74 21.75 -8.79
C LYS A 389 6.12 20.83 -9.86
N PRO A 390 5.81 21.34 -11.07
CA PRO A 390 5.37 20.50 -12.18
C PRO A 390 6.43 19.47 -12.56
N ILE A 391 5.99 18.26 -12.91
CA ILE A 391 6.87 17.17 -13.35
C ILE A 391 6.47 16.80 -14.78
N ALA A 392 7.45 16.47 -15.63
CA ALA A 392 7.19 16.05 -17.00
C ALA A 392 6.16 14.89 -17.03
N GLY A 393 5.05 15.09 -17.75
CA GLY A 393 3.94 14.14 -17.86
C GLY A 393 2.93 14.16 -16.71
N LEU A 394 3.11 15.02 -15.70
CA LEU A 394 2.15 15.20 -14.60
C LEU A 394 2.08 16.67 -14.17
N VAL A 395 1.10 17.40 -14.69
CA VAL A 395 0.83 18.79 -14.34
C VAL A 395 -0.08 18.83 -13.09
N PRO A 396 0.34 19.47 -11.99
CA PRO A 396 -0.50 19.63 -10.80
C PRO A 396 -1.72 20.52 -11.06
N LEU A 397 -2.68 20.53 -10.13
CA LEU A 397 -3.76 21.51 -10.15
C LEU A 397 -3.21 22.92 -9.97
N LYS A 398 -3.78 23.86 -10.73
CA LYS A 398 -3.58 25.30 -10.47
C LYS A 398 -4.12 25.65 -9.08
N MET A 399 -3.57 26.69 -8.46
CA MET A 399 -3.97 27.15 -7.13
C MET A 399 -5.43 27.61 -7.12
N SER A 400 -5.92 28.27 -8.18
CA SER A 400 -7.33 28.65 -8.32
C SER A 400 -8.29 27.46 -8.35
N GLU A 401 -7.83 26.33 -8.92
CA GLU A 401 -8.60 25.10 -9.08
C GLU A 401 -8.54 24.17 -7.86
N SER A 402 -7.53 24.34 -7.00
CA SER A 402 -7.33 23.51 -5.82
C SER A 402 -8.22 23.98 -4.67
N LEU A 403 -8.96 23.05 -4.05
CA LEU A 403 -9.72 23.32 -2.83
C LEU A 403 -8.78 23.80 -1.71
N MET A 404 -7.59 23.22 -1.61
CA MET A 404 -6.59 23.57 -0.59
C MET A 404 -5.78 24.83 -0.95
N CYS A 405 -6.45 25.90 -1.38
CA CYS A 405 -5.83 27.18 -1.69
C CYS A 405 -6.04 28.18 -0.55
N PHE A 406 -4.98 28.45 0.21
CA PHE A 406 -5.03 29.33 1.38
C PHE A 406 -4.26 30.63 1.14
N ARG A 407 -4.76 31.69 1.76
CA ARG A 407 -4.02 32.94 1.89
C ARG A 407 -2.86 32.75 2.87
N ARG A 408 -1.82 33.57 2.71
CA ARG A 408 -0.65 33.54 3.59
C ARG A 408 -1.08 33.88 5.02
N LEU A 409 -0.58 33.09 5.98
CA LEU A 409 -0.87 33.18 7.41
C LEU A 409 -2.31 32.87 7.83
N GLN A 410 -3.17 32.43 6.91
CA GLN A 410 -4.58 32.13 7.20
C GLN A 410 -4.79 31.08 8.30
N LEU A 411 -3.95 30.04 8.32
CA LEU A 411 -4.01 28.97 9.34
C LEU A 411 -3.11 29.27 10.56
N GLY A 412 -2.58 30.49 10.65
CA GLY A 412 -1.69 30.95 11.71
C GLY A 412 -2.47 31.42 12.94
N VAL A 413 -1.86 31.28 14.13
CA VAL A 413 -2.47 31.73 15.40
C VAL A 413 -1.94 33.09 15.83
N ARG A 414 -0.76 33.49 15.33
CA ARG A 414 0.02 34.64 15.82
C ARG A 414 -0.05 35.88 14.94
N ALA A 415 -0.48 35.74 13.70
CA ALA A 415 -0.42 36.82 12.72
C ALA A 415 -1.71 36.83 11.90
N SER A 416 -2.11 38.02 11.45
CA SER A 416 -3.28 38.21 10.60
C SER A 416 -3.10 37.56 9.23
N THR A 417 -4.22 37.13 8.66
CA THR A 417 -4.29 36.62 7.30
C THR A 417 -3.94 37.72 6.31
N SER A 418 -3.01 37.45 5.39
CA SER A 418 -2.69 38.38 4.31
C SER A 418 -3.80 38.37 3.25
N PRO A 419 -4.39 39.51 2.89
CA PRO A 419 -5.42 39.55 1.86
C PRO A 419 -4.86 39.46 0.43
N VAL A 420 -3.56 39.71 0.24
CA VAL A 420 -2.92 39.89 -1.08
C VAL A 420 -1.83 38.87 -1.40
N LEU A 421 -1.47 37.99 -0.46
CA LEU A 421 -0.47 36.94 -0.66
C LEU A 421 -1.06 35.55 -0.45
N LEU A 422 -0.71 34.63 -1.34
CA LEU A 422 -1.01 33.20 -1.21
C LEU A 422 0.14 32.45 -0.53
N ALA A 423 -0.17 31.28 0.03
CA ALA A 423 0.83 30.32 0.48
C ALA A 423 0.47 28.90 -0.01
N PRO A 424 1.43 28.10 -0.52
CA PRO A 424 1.18 26.73 -0.91
C PRO A 424 0.78 25.93 0.33
N PHE A 425 -0.28 25.12 0.21
CA PHE A 425 -0.72 24.31 1.33
C PHE A 425 0.33 23.26 1.68
N ASN A 426 0.70 23.22 2.96
CA ASN A 426 1.59 22.20 3.48
C ASN A 426 0.77 21.23 4.35
N PRO A 427 0.64 19.95 3.95
CA PRO A 427 -0.03 18.92 4.75
C PRO A 427 0.47 18.79 6.20
N ASP A 428 1.71 19.21 6.48
CA ASP A 428 2.23 19.23 7.86
C ASP A 428 1.46 20.20 8.78
N TYR A 429 0.71 21.17 8.26
CA TYR A 429 -0.12 22.06 9.08
C TYR A 429 -1.16 21.26 9.88
N TYR A 430 -1.84 20.32 9.25
CA TYR A 430 -2.77 19.39 9.93
C TYR A 430 -2.04 18.58 11.01
N ARG A 431 -0.89 17.97 10.67
CA ARG A 431 -0.11 17.14 11.60
C ARG A 431 0.37 17.91 12.83
N LYS A 432 0.87 19.13 12.65
CA LYS A 432 1.42 19.97 13.73
C LYS A 432 0.35 20.45 14.71
N ARG A 433 -0.92 20.48 14.30
CA ARG A 433 -2.04 20.79 15.20
C ARG A 433 -2.42 19.60 16.08
N LEU A 434 -2.11 18.39 15.67
CA LEU A 434 -2.54 17.14 16.31
C LEU A 434 -1.37 16.31 16.85
N ASP A 435 -0.19 16.92 17.09
CA ASP A 435 1.01 16.19 17.55
C ASP A 435 1.10 16.00 19.07
N GLY A 436 0.17 16.59 19.83
CA GLY A 436 0.13 16.55 21.30
C GLY A 436 1.21 17.36 21.98
N ALA A 437 2.05 18.09 21.22
CA ALA A 437 3.17 18.83 21.80
C ALA A 437 2.66 20.11 22.48
N ILE A 438 2.69 20.12 23.81
CA ILE A 438 2.59 21.35 24.58
C ILE A 438 3.97 22.01 24.56
N LYS A 439 4.17 22.97 23.66
CA LYS A 439 5.36 23.81 23.73
C LYS A 439 5.14 24.87 24.79
N ALA A 440 5.96 24.88 25.85
CA ALA A 440 6.04 26.00 26.77
C ALA A 440 6.47 27.25 25.97
N ASP A 441 5.54 28.17 25.75
CA ASP A 441 5.83 29.41 25.03
C ASP A 441 6.50 30.40 26.00
N ARG A 442 7.53 31.10 25.53
CA ARG A 442 8.28 32.06 26.36
C ARG A 442 7.49 33.33 26.69
N LYS A 443 6.28 33.57 26.13
CA LYS A 443 5.49 34.82 26.32
C LYS A 443 3.94 34.74 26.28
N ASN A 444 3.26 33.57 26.38
CA ASN A 444 1.77 33.39 26.42
C ASN A 444 1.01 33.80 25.11
N GLN A 445 -0.17 33.30 24.65
CA GLN A 445 -1.40 32.81 25.31
C GLN A 445 -2.22 31.71 24.55
N ARG A 446 -1.81 31.16 23.40
CA ARG A 446 -2.63 30.13 22.68
C ARG A 446 -1.90 28.81 22.46
N PRO A 447 -2.48 27.66 22.86
CA PRO A 447 -1.89 26.36 22.58
C PRO A 447 -1.80 26.13 21.07
N LEU A 448 -0.64 25.73 20.56
CA LEU A 448 -0.49 25.33 19.15
C LEU A 448 -1.21 24.00 18.85
N CYS A 449 -1.38 23.18 19.89
CA CYS A 449 -2.08 21.91 19.86
C CYS A 449 -3.60 22.14 19.91
N PHE A 450 -4.31 21.51 18.97
CA PHE A 450 -5.75 21.61 18.78
C PHE A 450 -6.52 21.19 20.04
N PHE A 451 -6.15 20.09 20.68
CA PHE A 451 -6.85 19.57 21.86
C PHE A 451 -6.84 20.57 23.02
N THR A 452 -5.64 21.00 23.42
CA THR A 452 -5.46 21.98 24.49
C THR A 452 -6.10 23.33 24.18
N LYS A 453 -6.16 23.73 22.91
CA LYS A 453 -6.83 24.98 22.49
C LYS A 453 -8.32 24.94 22.82
N HIS A 454 -8.95 23.77 22.73
CA HIS A 454 -10.38 23.58 23.00
C HIS A 454 -10.68 23.05 24.40
N GLY A 455 -9.69 23.02 25.30
CA GLY A 455 -9.86 22.62 26.70
C GLY A 455 -9.75 21.11 26.96
N TYR A 456 -9.31 20.33 25.99
CA TYR A 456 -9.08 18.89 26.13
C TYR A 456 -7.63 18.58 26.53
N ASP A 457 -7.43 17.39 27.09
CA ASP A 457 -6.11 16.89 27.40
C ASP A 457 -5.24 16.75 26.14
N PRO A 458 -3.92 16.99 26.24
CA PRO A 458 -3.00 16.86 25.13
C PRO A 458 -3.03 15.45 24.53
N ASN A 459 -3.55 15.35 23.31
CA ASN A 459 -3.66 14.08 22.60
C ASN A 459 -2.94 14.15 21.25
N ARG A 460 -2.75 12.99 20.63
CA ARG A 460 -2.08 12.86 19.34
C ARG A 460 -2.92 12.08 18.36
N LEU A 461 -3.18 12.70 17.21
CA LEU A 461 -3.83 12.04 16.08
C LEU A 461 -3.01 12.24 14.82
N ASN A 462 -2.87 11.18 14.03
CA ASN A 462 -2.20 11.25 12.74
C ASN A 462 -3.13 10.77 11.62
N SER A 463 -3.00 11.34 10.43
CA SER A 463 -3.85 10.99 9.27
C SER A 463 -3.67 9.55 8.79
N HIS A 464 -2.56 8.90 9.16
CA HIS A 464 -2.34 7.48 8.87
C HIS A 464 -3.23 6.59 9.74
N ALA A 465 -3.42 6.93 11.01
CA ALA A 465 -4.25 6.23 11.98
C ALA A 465 -5.72 6.27 11.59
N LEU A 466 -6.19 7.40 11.01
CA LEU A 466 -7.52 7.50 10.41
C LEU A 466 -7.73 6.47 9.30
N ARG A 467 -6.75 6.34 8.40
CA ARG A 467 -6.82 5.33 7.32
C ARG A 467 -6.80 3.90 7.86
N HIS A 468 -6.01 3.63 8.90
CA HIS A 468 -6.02 2.33 9.58
C HIS A 468 -7.38 2.04 10.21
N PHE A 469 -7.96 3.02 10.90
CA PHE A 469 -9.25 2.91 11.54
C PHE A 469 -10.34 2.54 10.53
N MET A 470 -10.42 3.26 9.40
CA MET A 470 -11.39 2.97 8.34
C MET A 470 -11.22 1.57 7.74
N ASN A 471 -9.99 1.19 7.39
CA ASN A 471 -9.72 -0.12 6.80
C ASN A 471 -10.02 -1.26 7.79
N ARG A 472 -9.72 -1.07 9.07
CA ARG A 472 -10.04 -2.03 10.13
C ARG A 472 -11.55 -2.16 10.31
N LEU A 473 -12.28 -1.05 10.37
CA LEU A 473 -13.73 -1.04 10.53
C LEU A 473 -14.42 -1.73 9.34
N ALA A 474 -14.02 -1.40 8.11
CA ALA A 474 -14.52 -2.08 6.92
C ALA A 474 -14.27 -3.60 6.96
N LYS A 475 -13.08 -4.03 7.40
CA LYS A 475 -12.75 -5.46 7.51
C LYS A 475 -13.46 -6.16 8.67
N GLN A 476 -13.81 -5.44 9.74
CA GLN A 476 -14.61 -5.96 10.85
C GLN A 476 -16.05 -6.21 10.40
N HIS A 477 -16.60 -5.34 9.55
CA HIS A 477 -17.93 -5.50 8.96
C HIS A 477 -17.94 -6.29 7.64
N GLY A 478 -16.97 -7.19 7.44
CA GLY A 478 -17.03 -8.18 6.36
C GLY A 478 -16.58 -7.72 4.96
N VAL A 479 -16.12 -6.48 4.78
CA VAL A 479 -15.69 -6.01 3.45
C VAL A 479 -14.45 -6.80 2.97
N PRO A 480 -14.46 -7.37 1.74
CA PRO A 480 -13.33 -8.09 1.15
C PRO A 480 -12.05 -7.25 1.05
N ILE A 481 -10.88 -7.90 1.10
CA ILE A 481 -9.59 -7.21 1.08
C ILE A 481 -9.38 -6.52 -0.28
N GLU A 482 -9.88 -7.10 -1.35
CA GLU A 482 -9.86 -6.60 -2.72
C GLU A 482 -10.61 -5.27 -2.80
N GLN A 483 -11.84 -5.23 -2.27
CA GLN A 483 -12.65 -4.00 -2.22
C GLN A 483 -12.01 -2.93 -1.34
N ILE A 484 -11.44 -3.30 -0.18
CA ILE A 484 -10.69 -2.36 0.67
C ILE A 484 -9.46 -1.81 -0.06
N THR A 485 -8.80 -2.64 -0.88
CA THR A 485 -7.61 -2.27 -1.68
C THR A 485 -7.98 -1.22 -2.73
N GLU A 486 -9.06 -1.46 -3.44
CA GLU A 486 -9.62 -0.55 -4.46
C GLU A 486 -10.10 0.77 -3.83
N TRP A 487 -10.92 0.69 -2.78
CA TRP A 487 -11.43 1.85 -2.05
C TRP A 487 -10.30 2.73 -1.48
N SER A 488 -9.18 2.12 -1.07
CA SER A 488 -7.98 2.82 -0.61
C SER A 488 -7.03 3.31 -1.73
N SER A 489 -7.37 3.07 -3.00
CA SER A 489 -6.55 3.36 -4.19
C SER A 489 -5.11 2.83 -4.06
N ARG A 490 -4.98 1.55 -3.70
CA ARG A 490 -3.68 0.88 -3.56
C ARG A 490 -3.29 0.18 -4.85
N ALA A 491 -2.01 0.26 -5.19
CA ALA A 491 -1.48 -0.38 -6.40
C ALA A 491 -1.45 -1.92 -6.32
N THR A 492 -1.55 -2.51 -5.12
CA THR A 492 -1.46 -3.97 -4.95
C THR A 492 -2.15 -4.40 -3.66
N VAL A 493 -2.86 -5.52 -3.70
CA VAL A 493 -3.53 -6.16 -2.54
C VAL A 493 -2.56 -6.45 -1.40
N ARG A 494 -1.29 -6.75 -1.71
CA ARG A 494 -0.21 -6.97 -0.73
C ARG A 494 0.02 -5.80 0.24
N GLN A 495 -0.44 -4.59 -0.11
CA GLN A 495 -0.33 -3.41 0.77
C GLN A 495 -1.43 -3.37 1.84
N THR A 496 -2.56 -4.06 1.64
CA THR A 496 -3.76 -4.02 2.48
C THR A 496 -3.59 -4.59 3.88
N PRO A 497 -2.96 -5.77 4.06
CA PRO A 497 -2.70 -6.35 5.38
C PRO A 497 -2.00 -5.40 6.36
N THR A 498 -1.02 -4.60 5.90
CA THR A 498 -0.31 -3.64 6.77
C THR A 498 -1.23 -2.62 7.45
N TYR A 499 -2.47 -2.46 6.98
CA TYR A 499 -3.43 -1.53 7.54
C TYR A 499 -4.53 -2.19 8.37
N LEU A 500 -4.62 -3.52 8.29
CA LEU A 500 -5.55 -4.35 9.04
C LEU A 500 -4.82 -4.79 10.30
N HIS A 501 -4.97 -4.01 11.36
CA HIS A 501 -4.44 -4.36 12.68
C HIS A 501 -5.61 -4.82 13.53
N GLU A 502 -5.67 -6.13 13.75
CA GLU A 502 -6.60 -6.78 14.66
C GLU A 502 -5.84 -7.14 15.95
N THR A 503 -6.45 -6.88 17.10
CA THR A 503 -5.92 -7.35 18.40
C THR A 503 -6.04 -8.88 18.49
N ALA A 504 -5.27 -9.51 19.39
CA ALA A 504 -5.40 -10.94 19.63
C ALA A 504 -6.82 -11.33 20.05
N GLU A 505 -7.46 -10.53 20.89
CA GLU A 505 -8.88 -10.68 21.27
C GLU A 505 -9.81 -10.55 20.06
N GLN A 506 -9.59 -9.61 19.14
CA GLN A 506 -10.42 -9.49 17.94
C GLN A 506 -10.23 -10.67 16.98
N ARG A 507 -9.03 -11.25 16.90
CA ARG A 507 -8.79 -12.50 16.17
C ARG A 507 -9.45 -13.69 16.85
N LEU A 508 -9.46 -13.73 18.18
CA LEU A 508 -10.15 -14.74 18.96
C LEU A 508 -11.66 -14.63 18.78
N VAL A 509 -12.23 -13.43 18.92
CA VAL A 509 -13.64 -13.13 18.66
C VAL A 509 -14.00 -13.41 17.21
N LYS A 510 -13.12 -13.18 16.23
CA LYS A 510 -13.34 -13.62 14.84
C LYS A 510 -13.22 -15.11 14.65
N ALA A 511 -12.31 -15.80 15.33
CA ALA A 511 -12.26 -17.26 15.30
C ALA A 511 -13.57 -17.83 15.88
N VAL A 512 -14.06 -17.23 16.96
CA VAL A 512 -15.34 -17.53 17.63
C VAL A 512 -16.56 -17.05 16.82
N ALA A 513 -16.46 -16.01 15.98
CA ALA A 513 -17.55 -15.50 15.13
C ALA A 513 -17.57 -16.13 13.73
N ILE A 514 -16.44 -16.65 13.25
CA ILE A 514 -16.42 -17.61 12.13
C ILE A 514 -17.09 -18.92 12.58
N GLU A 515 -17.14 -19.18 13.90
CA GLU A 515 -17.91 -20.25 14.50
C GLU A 515 -19.42 -19.98 14.64
N ASP A 516 -19.98 -18.81 14.28
CA ASP A 516 -21.43 -18.75 13.95
C ASP A 516 -21.92 -17.48 13.22
N PRO A 517 -22.78 -17.63 12.20
CA PRO A 517 -24.09 -17.00 12.36
C PRO A 517 -25.35 -17.82 12.01
N GLU A 518 -25.29 -19.09 11.58
CA GLU A 518 -26.52 -19.89 11.36
C GLU A 518 -26.33 -21.39 11.02
N LYS A 519 -25.14 -21.97 11.25
CA LYS A 519 -24.94 -23.42 11.06
C LYS A 519 -23.99 -23.97 12.11
N VAL A 520 -24.46 -24.02 13.35
CA VAL A 520 -24.07 -25.11 14.25
C VAL A 520 -24.56 -26.39 13.57
N GLN A 521 -23.66 -27.09 12.84
CA GLN A 521 -23.84 -28.53 12.74
C GLN A 521 -23.71 -29.04 14.16
N ARG A 522 -24.87 -29.22 14.81
CA ARG A 522 -24.99 -30.09 15.97
C ARG A 522 -24.28 -31.37 15.58
N ILE A 523 -23.25 -31.75 16.33
CA ILE A 523 -22.85 -33.15 16.35
C ILE A 523 -24.12 -33.85 16.83
N LEU A 524 -24.85 -34.46 15.90
CA LEU A 524 -25.99 -35.30 16.23
C LEU A 524 -25.43 -36.43 17.07
N ASP A 525 -26.17 -36.83 18.10
CA ASP A 525 -25.81 -38.01 18.87
C ASP A 525 -25.63 -39.20 17.91
N PRO A 526 -24.65 -40.10 18.16
CA PRO A 526 -24.44 -41.26 17.32
C PRO A 526 -25.75 -42.04 17.16
N VAL A 527 -26.29 -42.05 15.95
CA VAL A 527 -27.46 -42.85 15.56
C VAL A 527 -27.03 -44.30 15.36
N THR A 528 -27.91 -45.25 15.69
CA THR A 528 -27.65 -46.68 15.47
C THR A 528 -27.57 -47.01 13.98
N GLU A 529 -27.00 -48.17 13.60
CA GLU A 529 -26.94 -48.59 12.19
C GLU A 529 -28.34 -48.71 11.56
N GLU A 530 -29.33 -49.14 12.33
CA GLU A 530 -30.74 -49.24 11.92
C GLU A 530 -31.35 -47.84 11.64
N GLU A 531 -31.13 -46.87 12.53
CA GLU A 531 -31.57 -45.48 12.32
C GLU A 531 -30.86 -44.85 11.11
N ALA A 532 -29.57 -45.14 10.92
CA ALA A 532 -28.78 -44.67 9.79
C ALA A 532 -29.25 -45.24 8.44
N ALA A 533 -29.68 -46.50 8.38
CA ALA A 533 -30.22 -47.14 7.19
C ALA A 533 -31.60 -46.56 6.82
N ALA A 534 -32.42 -46.23 7.82
CA ALA A 534 -33.75 -45.64 7.64
C ALA A 534 -33.73 -44.22 7.02
N TYR A 535 -32.66 -43.45 7.22
CA TYR A 535 -32.50 -42.12 6.59
C TYR A 535 -32.28 -42.16 5.06
N GLY A 536 -32.03 -43.35 4.50
CA GLY A 536 -31.73 -43.53 3.08
C GLY A 536 -30.33 -43.04 2.70
N HIS A 537 -29.87 -43.41 1.50
CA HIS A 537 -28.65 -42.83 0.94
C HIS A 537 -28.86 -41.32 0.72
N GLY A 538 -27.96 -40.49 1.26
CA GLY A 538 -28.04 -39.03 1.12
C GLY A 538 -28.04 -38.52 -0.33
N PRO A 539 -28.03 -37.20 -0.58
CA PRO A 539 -28.09 -36.63 -1.92
C PRO A 539 -27.00 -37.23 -2.84
N PHE A 540 -27.46 -37.82 -3.94
CA PHE A 540 -26.62 -38.60 -4.83
C PHE A 540 -25.84 -37.72 -5.82
N HIS A 541 -24.58 -38.08 -6.09
CA HIS A 541 -23.76 -37.38 -7.09
C HIS A 541 -23.93 -38.03 -8.46
N ARG A 542 -24.34 -37.26 -9.48
CA ARG A 542 -24.43 -37.76 -10.85
C ARG A 542 -23.07 -37.63 -11.55
N SER A 543 -22.42 -38.77 -11.79
CA SER A 543 -21.25 -38.87 -12.67
C SER A 543 -21.68 -38.90 -14.15
N ARG A 544 -20.70 -38.86 -15.07
CA ARG A 544 -20.97 -39.00 -16.51
C ARG A 544 -21.52 -40.37 -16.93
N TYR A 545 -21.39 -41.39 -16.08
CA TYR A 545 -21.80 -42.77 -16.37
C TYR A 545 -23.07 -43.21 -15.65
N GLY A 546 -23.54 -42.43 -14.67
CA GLY A 546 -24.60 -42.83 -13.76
C GLY A 546 -24.49 -42.16 -12.40
N ILE A 547 -25.27 -42.65 -11.45
CA ILE A 547 -25.39 -42.13 -10.10
C ILE A 547 -24.37 -42.81 -9.18
N CYS A 548 -23.61 -42.01 -8.44
CA CYS A 548 -22.73 -42.50 -7.39
C CYS A 548 -23.52 -42.59 -6.08
N ARG A 549 -23.57 -43.81 -5.51
CA ARG A 549 -24.23 -44.11 -4.23
C ARG A 549 -23.34 -43.91 -2.99
N ARG A 550 -22.14 -43.36 -3.17
CA ARG A 550 -21.18 -43.15 -2.08
C ARG A 550 -21.80 -42.31 -0.97
N SER A 551 -21.61 -42.76 0.27
CA SER A 551 -21.95 -41.99 1.46
C SER A 551 -21.08 -40.73 1.58
N TRP A 552 -21.70 -39.55 1.75
CA TRP A 552 -20.97 -38.30 2.02
C TRP A 552 -20.17 -38.34 3.32
N ARG A 553 -20.48 -39.30 4.22
CA ARG A 553 -19.75 -39.52 5.48
C ARG A 553 -18.28 -39.87 5.24
N LEU A 554 -17.92 -40.38 4.06
CA LEU A 554 -16.58 -40.85 3.72
C LEU A 554 -15.72 -39.80 3.01
N GLY A 555 -16.18 -38.55 2.94
CA GLY A 555 -15.46 -37.46 2.27
C GLY A 555 -15.36 -37.64 0.74
N PRO A 556 -14.59 -36.76 0.07
CA PRO A 556 -14.47 -36.76 -1.39
C PRO A 556 -13.86 -38.06 -1.92
N CYS A 557 -14.26 -38.43 -3.14
CA CYS A 557 -13.79 -39.65 -3.79
C CYS A 557 -12.28 -39.60 -4.05
N ASN A 558 -11.52 -40.56 -3.51
CA ASN A 558 -10.09 -40.72 -3.78
C ASN A 558 -9.79 -41.69 -4.96
N LYS A 559 -10.83 -42.26 -5.61
CA LYS A 559 -10.69 -43.13 -6.80
C LYS A 559 -10.43 -42.35 -8.10
N PHE A 560 -10.10 -41.06 -8.01
CA PHE A 560 -9.67 -40.19 -9.11
C PHE A 560 -10.50 -40.37 -10.41
N ALA A 561 -11.82 -40.35 -10.29
CA ALA A 561 -12.78 -40.51 -11.39
C ALA A 561 -12.79 -41.88 -12.13
N ASP A 562 -12.26 -42.95 -11.52
CA ASP A 562 -12.38 -44.33 -12.03
C ASP A 562 -13.76 -44.96 -11.76
N CYS A 563 -14.82 -44.29 -12.20
CA CYS A 563 -16.19 -44.69 -11.90
C CYS A 563 -16.60 -46.02 -12.59
N THR A 564 -16.00 -46.36 -13.72
CA THR A 564 -16.33 -47.58 -14.50
C THR A 564 -15.83 -48.87 -13.86
N ASN A 565 -14.93 -48.76 -12.89
CA ASN A 565 -14.47 -49.89 -12.07
C ASN A 565 -15.05 -49.84 -10.65
N CYS A 566 -15.93 -48.87 -10.36
CA CYS A 566 -16.45 -48.62 -9.02
C CYS A 566 -17.76 -49.37 -8.77
N SER A 567 -17.81 -50.18 -7.71
CA SER A 567 -19.03 -50.87 -7.26
C SER A 567 -20.14 -49.94 -6.76
N GLU A 568 -19.81 -48.68 -6.44
CA GLU A 568 -20.76 -47.65 -6.00
C GLU A 568 -21.46 -46.91 -7.15
N LEU A 569 -21.07 -47.19 -8.41
CA LEU A 569 -21.70 -46.62 -9.59
C LEU A 569 -22.96 -47.42 -9.96
N VAL A 570 -24.09 -46.73 -10.03
CA VAL A 570 -25.34 -47.27 -10.59
C VAL A 570 -25.68 -46.50 -11.86
N ALA A 571 -25.61 -47.20 -12.99
CA ALA A 571 -26.06 -46.69 -14.28
C ALA A 571 -27.53 -47.03 -14.50
N CYS A 572 -28.16 -46.39 -15.48
CA CYS A 572 -29.54 -46.66 -15.85
C CYS A 572 -29.61 -47.07 -17.33
N LYS A 573 -30.20 -48.23 -17.61
CA LYS A 573 -30.49 -48.68 -18.98
C LYS A 573 -31.44 -47.68 -19.64
N GLY A 574 -31.11 -47.27 -20.86
CA GLY A 574 -31.84 -46.20 -21.58
C GLY A 574 -31.28 -44.78 -21.38
N ASP A 575 -30.30 -44.57 -20.48
CA ASP A 575 -29.60 -43.28 -20.39
C ASP A 575 -28.65 -43.09 -21.59
N LYS A 576 -29.11 -42.32 -22.58
CA LYS A 576 -28.36 -42.01 -23.81
C LYS A 576 -27.07 -41.23 -23.53
N VAL A 577 -27.02 -40.43 -22.46
CA VAL A 577 -25.83 -39.65 -22.08
C VAL A 577 -24.76 -40.58 -21.52
N ALA A 578 -25.15 -41.46 -20.59
CA ALA A 578 -24.24 -42.46 -20.02
C ALA A 578 -23.70 -43.41 -21.10
N LEU A 579 -24.57 -43.96 -21.95
CA LEU A 579 -24.16 -44.85 -23.05
C LEU A 579 -23.17 -44.17 -23.99
N LYS A 580 -23.42 -42.91 -24.38
CA LYS A 580 -22.49 -42.15 -25.23
C LYS A 580 -21.14 -41.94 -24.55
N ALA A 581 -21.12 -41.63 -23.25
CA ALA A 581 -19.89 -41.45 -22.49
C ALA A 581 -19.07 -42.75 -22.45
N VAL A 582 -19.69 -43.88 -22.11
CA VAL A 582 -19.01 -45.20 -22.06
C VAL A 582 -18.43 -45.57 -23.43
N LYS A 583 -19.18 -45.38 -24.52
CA LYS A 583 -18.69 -45.64 -25.89
C LYS A 583 -17.50 -44.75 -26.25
N THR A 584 -17.59 -43.46 -25.95
CA THR A 584 -16.52 -42.50 -26.24
C THR A 584 -15.23 -42.89 -25.50
N ASP A 585 -15.33 -43.26 -24.22
CA ASP A 585 -14.15 -43.67 -23.45
C ASP A 585 -13.58 -45.01 -23.92
N ARG A 586 -14.43 -45.97 -24.34
CA ARG A 586 -13.99 -47.23 -24.95
C ARG A 586 -13.18 -46.96 -26.21
N ASP A 587 -13.69 -46.11 -27.10
CA ASP A 587 -13.06 -45.82 -28.39
C ASP A 587 -11.73 -45.07 -28.20
N ASN A 588 -11.69 -44.11 -27.26
CA ASN A 588 -10.45 -43.43 -26.88
C ASN A 588 -9.41 -44.39 -26.29
N MET A 589 -9.85 -45.33 -25.45
CA MET A 589 -8.96 -46.34 -24.85
C MET A 589 -8.43 -47.31 -25.90
N ALA A 590 -9.26 -47.71 -26.87
CA ALA A 590 -8.85 -48.55 -28.00
C ALA A 590 -7.81 -47.84 -28.88
N GLY A 591 -8.03 -46.57 -29.23
CA GLY A 591 -7.04 -45.79 -29.97
C GLY A 591 -5.71 -45.62 -29.21
N THR A 592 -5.78 -45.47 -27.88
CA THR A 592 -4.58 -45.43 -27.02
C THR A 592 -3.85 -46.78 -27.02
N TYR A 593 -4.60 -47.89 -26.98
CA TYR A 593 -4.05 -49.24 -27.03
C TYR A 593 -3.33 -49.52 -28.35
N GLU A 594 -3.93 -49.13 -29.49
CA GLU A 594 -3.31 -49.26 -30.82
C GLU A 594 -2.03 -48.42 -30.94
N ALA A 595 -2.08 -47.16 -30.49
CA ALA A 595 -0.90 -46.29 -30.48
C ALA A 595 0.22 -46.85 -29.58
N ALA A 596 -0.14 -47.41 -28.42
CA ALA A 596 0.81 -48.05 -27.52
C ALA A 596 1.43 -49.31 -28.16
N MET A 597 0.66 -50.12 -28.88
CA MET A 597 1.20 -51.26 -29.63
C MET A 597 2.22 -50.83 -30.69
N GLN A 598 1.90 -49.81 -31.49
CA GLN A 598 2.83 -49.28 -32.50
C GLN A 598 4.11 -48.71 -31.86
N ALA A 599 4.00 -48.04 -30.71
CA ALA A 599 5.15 -47.54 -29.97
C ALA A 599 6.05 -48.68 -29.44
N VAL A 600 5.46 -49.78 -28.98
CA VAL A 600 6.22 -50.99 -28.57
C VAL A 600 6.96 -51.59 -29.78
N GLU A 601 6.30 -51.70 -30.94
CA GLU A 601 6.93 -52.18 -32.18
C GLU A 601 8.07 -51.26 -32.64
N ALA A 602 7.94 -49.94 -32.43
CA ALA A 602 8.98 -48.95 -32.70
C ALA A 602 10.13 -48.92 -31.66
N GLY A 603 10.09 -49.79 -30.64
CA GLY A 603 11.15 -49.96 -29.65
C GLY A 603 10.94 -49.25 -28.31
N GLU A 604 9.81 -48.56 -28.10
CA GLU A 604 9.50 -47.89 -26.85
C GLU A 604 8.89 -48.84 -25.81
N ARG A 605 9.76 -49.44 -24.97
CA ARG A 605 9.35 -50.42 -23.95
C ARG A 605 8.38 -49.86 -22.89
N SER A 606 8.43 -48.57 -22.59
CA SER A 606 7.52 -47.91 -21.62
C SER A 606 6.05 -48.01 -22.04
N ALA A 607 5.75 -48.14 -23.34
CA ALA A 607 4.39 -48.27 -23.84
C ALA A 607 3.72 -49.60 -23.44
N SER A 608 4.48 -50.65 -23.04
CA SER A 608 3.89 -51.92 -22.60
C SER A 608 3.03 -51.78 -21.35
N LEU A 609 3.37 -50.87 -20.44
CA LEU A 609 2.59 -50.59 -19.23
C LEU A 609 1.19 -50.02 -19.56
N TRP A 610 1.09 -49.28 -20.66
CA TRP A 610 -0.17 -48.73 -21.15
C TRP A 610 -1.03 -49.82 -21.77
N ILE A 611 -0.43 -50.78 -22.48
CA ILE A 611 -1.11 -51.97 -23.00
C ILE A 611 -1.70 -52.80 -21.85
N ASP A 612 -0.92 -53.04 -20.80
CA ASP A 612 -1.33 -53.82 -19.62
C ASP A 612 -2.52 -53.19 -18.87
N LYS A 613 -2.61 -51.86 -18.87
CA LYS A 613 -3.74 -51.13 -18.26
C LYS A 613 -4.93 -50.96 -19.19
N ALA A 614 -4.71 -50.65 -20.46
CA ALA A 614 -5.79 -50.38 -21.41
C ALA A 614 -6.56 -51.66 -21.78
N ARG A 615 -5.90 -52.81 -21.89
CA ARG A 615 -6.55 -54.09 -22.26
C ARG A 615 -7.72 -54.47 -21.33
N PRO A 616 -7.55 -54.60 -20.01
CA PRO A 616 -8.66 -54.95 -19.12
C PRO A 616 -9.74 -53.86 -19.11
N GLN A 617 -9.34 -52.59 -19.21
CA GLN A 617 -10.28 -51.46 -19.24
C GLN A 617 -11.17 -51.48 -20.50
N ILE A 618 -10.62 -51.81 -21.67
CA ILE A 618 -11.38 -51.94 -22.92
C ILE A 618 -12.39 -53.09 -22.81
N SER A 619 -11.97 -54.24 -22.28
CA SER A 619 -12.88 -55.38 -22.04
C SER A 619 -14.06 -54.95 -21.17
N ARG A 620 -13.77 -54.27 -20.06
CA ARG A 620 -14.76 -53.81 -19.10
C ARG A 620 -15.75 -52.80 -19.71
N LEU A 621 -15.25 -51.82 -20.45
CA LEU A 621 -16.09 -50.84 -21.14
C LEU A 621 -16.94 -51.49 -22.22
N THR A 622 -16.41 -52.50 -22.92
CA THR A 622 -17.14 -53.25 -23.95
C THR A 622 -18.28 -54.07 -23.34
N GLU A 623 -18.02 -54.79 -22.24
CA GLU A 623 -19.06 -55.47 -21.46
C GLU A 623 -20.15 -54.50 -20.99
N PHE A 624 -19.74 -53.33 -20.50
CA PHE A 624 -20.68 -52.34 -20.01
C PHE A 624 -21.57 -51.78 -21.14
N VAL A 625 -21.01 -51.52 -22.32
CA VAL A 625 -21.79 -51.18 -23.51
C VAL A 625 -22.76 -52.30 -23.88
N ASN A 626 -22.31 -53.57 -23.87
CA ASN A 626 -23.16 -54.71 -24.20
C ASN A 626 -24.36 -54.82 -23.26
N VAL A 627 -24.18 -54.58 -21.96
CA VAL A 627 -25.27 -54.54 -20.98
C VAL A 627 -26.22 -53.37 -21.25
N LEU A 628 -25.67 -52.17 -21.51
CA LEU A 628 -26.48 -50.98 -21.80
C LEU A 628 -27.18 -51.02 -23.16
N GLU A 629 -26.78 -51.90 -24.08
CA GLU A 629 -27.42 -52.10 -25.39
C GLU A 629 -28.26 -53.39 -25.48
N ASN A 630 -28.23 -54.25 -24.46
CA ASN A 630 -28.97 -55.50 -24.46
C ASN A 630 -30.49 -55.24 -24.57
N PRO A 631 -31.18 -55.75 -25.61
CA PRO A 631 -32.62 -55.55 -25.79
C PRO A 631 -33.48 -56.34 -24.80
N GLN A 632 -32.91 -57.34 -24.11
CA GLN A 632 -33.60 -58.13 -23.08
C GLN A 632 -33.68 -57.42 -21.73
N ILE A 633 -32.96 -56.30 -21.55
CA ILE A 633 -32.99 -55.49 -20.33
C ILE A 633 -33.88 -54.26 -20.59
N PRO A 634 -34.99 -54.10 -19.87
CA PRO A 634 -35.88 -52.95 -20.03
C PRO A 634 -35.19 -51.61 -19.76
N ASP A 635 -35.61 -50.57 -20.49
CA ASP A 635 -35.19 -49.20 -20.17
C ASP A 635 -35.72 -48.77 -18.79
N GLY A 636 -34.90 -48.06 -18.02
CA GLY A 636 -35.15 -47.72 -16.62
C GLY A 636 -34.54 -48.71 -15.62
N THR A 637 -34.04 -49.87 -16.05
CA THR A 637 -33.40 -50.83 -15.15
C THR A 637 -32.08 -50.27 -14.59
N PRO A 638 -31.90 -50.25 -13.24
CA PRO A 638 -30.62 -49.88 -12.63
C PRO A 638 -29.59 -50.98 -12.87
N ILE A 639 -28.43 -50.59 -13.39
CA ILE A 639 -27.29 -51.46 -13.65
C ILE A 639 -26.19 -51.09 -12.66
N GLN A 640 -25.89 -52.01 -11.75
CA GLN A 640 -24.76 -51.89 -10.84
C GLN A 640 -23.57 -52.67 -11.41
N LEU A 641 -22.42 -52.03 -11.47
CA LEU A 641 -21.19 -52.69 -11.88
C LEU A 641 -20.63 -53.51 -10.71
N LEU A 642 -20.28 -54.77 -10.97
CA LEU A 642 -19.48 -55.56 -10.04
C LEU A 642 -18.06 -55.00 -10.05
N GLY A 643 -17.76 -54.10 -9.12
CA GLY A 643 -16.44 -53.46 -9.05
C GLY A 643 -15.33 -54.47 -8.76
N THR A 644 -14.12 -54.18 -9.24
CA THR A 644 -12.89 -54.90 -8.85
C THR A 644 -12.22 -54.20 -7.66
N ASP A 645 -12.97 -53.37 -6.94
CA ASP A 645 -12.49 -52.39 -6.00
C ASP A 645 -12.80 -52.76 -4.55
N PHE A 646 -12.03 -52.18 -3.63
CA PHE A 646 -12.38 -52.19 -2.22
C PHE A 646 -13.51 -51.16 -1.98
N SER A 647 -14.54 -51.55 -1.23
CA SER A 647 -15.46 -50.59 -0.62
C SER A 647 -14.68 -49.75 0.38
N HIS A 648 -14.84 -48.43 0.34
CA HIS A 648 -14.16 -47.53 1.28
C HIS A 648 -14.60 -47.75 2.72
N GLU A 649 -15.88 -48.09 2.92
CA GLU A 649 -16.41 -48.45 4.22
C GLU A 649 -15.74 -49.72 4.72
N LYS A 650 -15.58 -50.72 3.84
CA LYS A 650 -14.88 -51.97 4.16
C LYS A 650 -13.44 -51.71 4.60
N VAL A 651 -12.69 -50.85 3.89
CA VAL A 651 -11.29 -50.52 4.27
C VAL A 651 -11.21 -49.71 5.57
N MET A 652 -12.10 -48.74 5.79
CA MET A 652 -12.13 -47.99 7.05
C MET A 652 -12.52 -48.88 8.23
N VAL A 653 -13.48 -49.78 8.04
CA VAL A 653 -13.91 -50.75 9.06
C VAL A 653 -12.81 -51.77 9.31
N GLU A 654 -12.14 -52.29 8.28
CA GLU A 654 -10.96 -53.16 8.41
C GLU A 654 -9.83 -52.46 9.18
N GLN A 655 -9.52 -51.22 8.82
CA GLN A 655 -8.48 -50.45 9.49
C GLN A 655 -8.81 -50.18 10.96
N LYS A 656 -10.05 -49.77 11.27
CA LYS A 656 -10.50 -49.59 12.65
C LYS A 656 -10.60 -50.91 13.43
N ALA A 657 -11.00 -52.00 12.78
CA ALA A 657 -11.05 -53.32 13.41
C ALA A 657 -9.64 -53.76 13.81
N ILE A 658 -8.65 -53.58 12.92
CA ILE A 658 -7.24 -53.80 13.22
C ILE A 658 -6.77 -52.92 14.38
N GLU A 659 -7.09 -51.62 14.36
CA GLU A 659 -6.73 -50.68 15.44
C GLU A 659 -7.34 -51.07 16.81
N ASN A 660 -8.51 -51.72 16.80
CA ASN A 660 -9.21 -52.16 18.02
C ASN A 660 -9.01 -53.66 18.34
N GLY A 661 -8.13 -54.36 17.62
CA GLY A 661 -7.85 -55.79 17.85
C GLY A 661 -8.99 -56.74 17.49
N VAL A 662 -9.95 -56.30 16.67
CA VAL A 662 -11.10 -57.10 16.20
C VAL A 662 -10.74 -57.78 14.89
N VAL A 663 -10.87 -59.11 14.82
CA VAL A 663 -10.67 -59.88 13.59
C VAL A 663 -11.98 -59.92 12.80
N LEU A 664 -12.02 -59.27 11.64
CA LEU A 664 -13.15 -59.38 10.72
C LEU A 664 -13.07 -60.71 9.99
N LEU A 665 -14.08 -61.55 10.18
CA LEU A 665 -14.17 -62.85 9.53
C LEU A 665 -14.66 -62.69 8.09
N ASP A 666 -13.99 -63.37 7.16
CA ASP A 666 -14.42 -63.41 5.77
C ASP A 666 -15.66 -64.31 5.66
N ARG A 667 -16.76 -63.74 5.17
CA ARG A 667 -18.06 -64.41 5.03
C ARG A 667 -17.96 -65.66 4.15
N ALA A 668 -17.07 -65.65 3.14
CA ALA A 668 -16.82 -66.82 2.30
C ALA A 668 -16.09 -67.95 3.06
N LYS A 669 -15.25 -67.61 4.05
CA LYS A 669 -14.60 -68.60 4.93
C LYS A 669 -15.57 -69.14 5.97
N LEU A 670 -16.44 -68.30 6.53
CA LEU A 670 -17.48 -68.70 7.48
C LEU A 670 -18.45 -69.72 6.87
N GLY A 671 -18.91 -69.52 5.63
CA GLY A 671 -19.78 -70.48 4.94
C GLY A 671 -19.10 -71.82 4.66
N ALA A 672 -17.80 -71.80 4.35
CA ALA A 672 -17.02 -73.02 4.14
C ALA A 672 -16.72 -73.80 5.43
N GLU A 673 -16.59 -73.10 6.56
CA GLU A 673 -16.19 -73.69 7.85
C GLU A 673 -17.39 -74.09 8.72
N TYR A 674 -18.52 -73.37 8.62
CA TYR A 674 -19.69 -73.55 9.49
C TYR A 674 -21.02 -73.81 8.76
N GLY A 675 -21.01 -73.86 7.42
CA GLY A 675 -22.19 -74.15 6.59
C GLY A 675 -23.05 -72.93 6.27
N GLU A 676 -23.75 -72.96 5.14
CA GLU A 676 -24.59 -71.82 4.68
C GLU A 676 -25.81 -71.57 5.57
N GLU A 677 -26.32 -72.59 6.27
CA GLU A 677 -27.44 -72.44 7.21
C GLU A 677 -27.13 -71.48 8.37
N LEU A 678 -25.87 -71.40 8.82
CA LEU A 678 -25.45 -70.45 9.85
C LEU A 678 -25.44 -69.01 9.31
N LEU A 679 -25.06 -68.83 8.05
CA LEU A 679 -25.09 -67.52 7.39
C LEU A 679 -26.52 -67.03 7.19
N ASP A 680 -27.43 -67.93 6.79
CA ASP A 680 -28.85 -67.63 6.65
C ASP A 680 -29.51 -67.28 7.99
N MET A 681 -29.14 -67.95 9.09
CA MET A 681 -29.59 -67.58 10.44
C MET A 681 -29.05 -66.22 10.90
N LEU A 682 -27.79 -65.89 10.58
CA LEU A 682 -27.21 -64.59 10.89
C LEU A 682 -27.88 -63.46 10.10
N ASP A 683 -28.27 -63.72 8.84
CA ASP A 683 -29.03 -62.76 8.04
C ASP A 683 -30.46 -62.56 8.57
N LEU A 684 -31.10 -63.62 9.07
CA LEU A 684 -32.39 -63.53 9.76
C LEU A 684 -32.32 -62.67 11.03
N LEU A 685 -31.25 -62.82 11.82
CA LEU A 685 -31.00 -62.04 13.04
C LEU A 685 -30.62 -60.57 12.77
N LEU A 686 -30.19 -60.23 11.55
CA LEU A 686 -29.92 -58.85 11.12
C LEU A 686 -31.18 -58.13 10.59
N HIS A 687 -32.29 -58.85 10.42
CA HIS A 687 -33.55 -58.36 9.87
C HIS A 687 -34.73 -58.36 10.89
N GLU A 688 -34.51 -58.86 12.11
CA GLU A 688 -35.32 -58.55 13.30
C GLU A 688 -34.70 -57.37 14.06
#